data_AF-A0A1I0E2N0-F1
#
_entry.id   AF-A0A1I0E2N0-F1
#
_cell.length_a   1.000
_cell.length_b   1.000
_cell.length_c   1.000
_cell.angle_alpha   90.00
_cell.angle_beta   90.00
_cell.angle_gamma   90.00
#
_symmetry.space_group_name_H-M   'P 1'
#
loop_
_entity.id
_entity.type
_entity.pdbx_description
1 polymer ?
#
loop_
_entity_poly.entity_id
_entity_poly.type
_entity_poly.pdbx_seq_one_letter_code
_entity_poly.pdbx_strand_id
1 'polypeptide(L)'
;MKKVKLIFTFLIVVTILTSYFAVTAPSVFAKKAEVTEDSGIFQQVNIDGVKADVYSYTAPVINNPAPMMTPVIFVYSNHGYQNQDDAYVALVDMGLKEIADTARGGVFLLSPENGDSWSEEDVTAYWNIIAKITKSSAIEELGYFTYTNLVYAIGEGNGATFIHNVLSQNANRIAGVATFGGEIDNPENLMALPAYLVGANDDVINFYKSINEATEETMIGENQCFYNSTLDVKKVIINELADTRFNKELIKDAWVNLLRKTTRNVIEECIWYIDAILGRQSQEIFTLMDRAVYSEEKLIFNEINYVMDQSGYFEWVPEEALTEDNTKTYPLVVTFHGSGDHPVFEAESQGWVKLAGKERFIVIAPGNNAGAGAQKALIEEVCAKYPVDKSRIYCTGFSMGGVEAEKMVNEYPELFAAVAPMAAFPEITYSGNVQLPIFYGLGEKDIFMTRPTDFSGAGDIQYTGESFMDPEIVSRVINPALRINGIDKQVDSSNLNFVKYPFVGFDIEALASETKTITTKHGIQETISDFKNDADVTVFKYVTVADYDHNHYEGWAEQIWNFFKPFSRNTETNELIISTEGNQVETNKTALAIAIEMAENASLENVVPAVVEEFSAALENAQTVYANDNATQEEVDEAFDRLASVMHMLDFFKGNKELLQKQVEQINSLVEEQYIPSTWSAMLPVLEKANEVLGNENAMQEEIDEVYSELVRAFINLRLKPNKDLLQGLINQANGLNRENYSAASLKAVDDVMTRAKEVLNNSKATKEEVETVVAALTKALSGLEVSPSNPIVDNKPVETVKPGDTTVSVKTGDTTNLLYPVAGMLLASFVLTVNKKRKNLN
;
A
#
# COMPACT_ATOMS: atom_id res chain seq x y z
N MET A 1 -40.73 63.70 40.36
CA MET A 1 -41.17 63.95 41.76
C MET A 1 -42.41 63.12 42.07
N LYS A 2 -42.28 61.81 42.24
CA LYS A 2 -43.42 60.88 42.31
C LYS A 2 -42.88 59.48 42.58
N LYS A 3 -43.47 58.80 43.58
CA LYS A 3 -44.00 57.42 43.58
C LYS A 3 -43.09 56.28 43.04
N VAL A 4 -43.04 55.05 43.56
CA VAL A 4 -43.62 54.30 44.70
C VAL A 4 -43.34 52.82 44.35
N LYS A 5 -43.01 51.98 45.36
CA LYS A 5 -43.32 50.52 45.48
C LYS A 5 -42.68 49.49 44.50
N LEU A 6 -42.56 48.18 44.78
CA LEU A 6 -42.68 47.27 45.95
C LEU A 6 -42.63 45.81 45.44
N ILE A 7 -41.79 44.94 46.04
CA ILE A 7 -41.95 43.50 46.45
C ILE A 7 -42.71 42.49 45.52
N PHE A 8 -42.13 41.29 45.26
CA PHE A 8 -42.61 39.94 45.73
C PHE A 8 -41.83 38.71 45.18
N THR A 9 -41.38 37.82 46.09
CA THR A 9 -41.15 36.32 46.01
C THR A 9 -40.22 35.72 44.93
N PHE A 10 -39.52 34.56 45.03
CA PHE A 10 -38.88 33.69 46.06
C PHE A 10 -38.30 32.48 45.26
N LEU A 11 -37.02 32.10 45.50
CA LEU A 11 -36.35 30.79 45.30
C LEU A 11 -36.06 30.14 43.90
N ILE A 12 -34.81 29.62 43.80
CA ILE A 12 -34.25 28.45 43.01
C ILE A 12 -33.51 28.69 41.65
N VAL A 13 -32.17 28.57 41.74
CA VAL A 13 -31.13 27.88 40.89
C VAL A 13 -30.75 28.38 39.48
N VAL A 14 -29.42 28.24 39.21
CA VAL A 14 -28.60 28.31 37.96
C VAL A 14 -27.79 29.61 37.79
N THR A 15 -26.51 29.74 38.19
CA THR A 15 -25.22 29.04 37.89
C THR A 15 -24.60 29.45 36.53
N ILE A 16 -23.75 30.50 36.48
CA ILE A 16 -22.25 30.53 36.34
C ILE A 16 -21.71 30.32 34.90
N LEU A 17 -21.08 31.36 34.31
CA LEU A 17 -19.74 31.33 33.65
C LEU A 17 -19.44 32.67 32.93
N THR A 18 -18.63 33.52 33.56
CA THR A 18 -17.74 34.47 32.88
C THR A 18 -16.52 34.69 33.78
N SER A 19 -15.39 34.97 33.13
CA SER A 19 -14.05 35.32 33.65
C SER A 19 -13.12 34.14 34.00
N TYR A 20 -12.08 33.95 33.18
CA TYR A 20 -10.68 34.06 33.60
C TYR A 20 -9.76 34.21 32.36
N PHE A 21 -9.10 35.36 32.24
CA PHE A 21 -7.99 35.64 31.33
C PHE A 21 -6.66 35.54 32.12
N ALA A 22 -5.68 34.87 31.53
CA ALA A 22 -4.22 35.07 31.56
C ALA A 22 -3.37 35.03 32.88
N VAL A 23 -2.15 34.49 32.68
CA VAL A 23 -0.83 34.67 33.36
C VAL A 23 -0.38 33.65 34.42
N THR A 24 0.56 32.75 34.08
CA THR A 24 1.99 32.71 34.52
C THR A 24 2.71 31.40 34.08
N ALA A 25 3.88 31.53 33.45
CA ALA A 25 4.91 30.49 33.18
C ALA A 25 5.80 30.22 34.44
N PRO A 26 7.00 29.60 34.38
CA PRO A 26 7.50 28.31 33.86
C PRO A 26 8.15 27.41 34.98
N SER A 27 8.62 26.22 34.62
CA SER A 27 9.58 25.33 35.34
C SER A 27 9.12 24.55 36.58
N VAL A 28 9.14 23.21 36.46
CA VAL A 28 9.55 22.30 37.55
C VAL A 28 10.63 21.36 37.00
N PHE A 29 11.89 21.74 37.18
CA PHE A 29 13.00 20.79 37.13
C PHE A 29 12.93 19.92 38.39
N ALA A 30 12.70 18.61 38.21
CA ALA A 30 13.11 17.59 39.16
C ALA A 30 14.07 16.61 38.44
N LYS A 31 15.24 16.45 39.05
CA LYS A 31 16.49 15.89 38.53
C LYS A 31 16.43 14.38 38.21
N LYS A 32 16.92 14.06 37.00
CA LYS A 32 17.76 12.92 36.57
C LYS A 32 17.28 11.48 36.82
N ALA A 33 16.92 10.80 35.73
CA ALA A 33 17.84 9.85 35.13
C ALA A 33 18.45 10.50 33.88
N GLU A 34 19.75 10.37 33.65
CA GLU A 34 20.39 10.82 32.41
C GLU A 34 19.89 9.97 31.25
N VAL A 35 18.84 10.41 30.57
CA VAL A 35 18.55 10.04 29.19
C VAL A 35 19.03 11.23 28.38
N THR A 36 20.04 11.02 27.55
CA THR A 36 20.50 12.01 26.57
C THR A 36 19.32 12.41 25.68
N GLU A 37 19.13 13.70 25.39
CA GLU A 37 18.07 14.25 24.52
C GLU A 37 18.02 13.62 23.11
N ASP A 38 18.98 12.75 22.75
CA ASP A 38 19.15 12.12 21.44
C ASP A 38 18.64 10.65 21.35
N SER A 39 18.04 10.07 22.39
CA SER A 39 17.59 8.66 22.36
C SER A 39 16.11 8.49 22.69
N GLY A 40 15.35 7.81 21.82
CA GLY A 40 13.94 7.50 22.04
C GLY A 40 13.67 6.68 23.30
N ILE A 41 12.42 6.69 23.76
CA ILE A 41 11.99 6.08 25.01
C ILE A 41 11.46 4.68 24.72
N PHE A 42 12.05 3.65 25.34
CA PHE A 42 11.53 2.28 25.33
C PHE A 42 11.10 1.88 26.74
N GLN A 43 9.85 1.44 26.90
CA GLN A 43 9.30 1.12 28.22
C GLN A 43 8.20 0.05 28.15
N GLN A 44 8.07 -0.73 29.22
CA GLN A 44 6.85 -1.49 29.50
C GLN A 44 5.76 -0.53 29.99
N VAL A 45 4.56 -0.67 29.44
CA VAL A 45 3.43 0.21 29.70
C VAL A 45 2.32 -0.55 30.41
N ASN A 46 1.72 0.08 31.42
CA ASN A 46 0.51 -0.42 32.05
C ASN A 46 -0.72 0.23 31.40
N ILE A 47 -1.62 -0.60 30.86
CA ILE A 47 -2.87 -0.17 30.24
C ILE A 47 -4.03 -0.79 31.02
N ASP A 48 -4.95 0.06 31.49
CA ASP A 48 -6.13 -0.38 32.23
C ASP A 48 -6.94 -1.37 31.37
N GLY A 49 -7.22 -2.56 31.94
CA GLY A 49 -8.00 -3.60 31.28
C GLY A 49 -7.19 -4.52 30.34
N VAL A 50 -5.87 -4.37 30.27
CA VAL A 50 -4.95 -5.25 29.53
C VAL A 50 -4.15 -6.09 30.54
N LYS A 51 -4.17 -7.42 30.37
CA LYS A 51 -3.53 -8.36 31.29
C LYS A 51 -2.10 -8.71 30.88
N ALA A 52 -1.86 -8.82 29.58
CA ALA A 52 -0.56 -9.15 29.02
C ALA A 52 0.39 -7.95 29.07
N ASP A 53 1.69 -8.24 29.00
CA ASP A 53 2.70 -7.20 28.93
C ASP A 53 2.61 -6.44 27.60
N VAL A 54 2.59 -5.11 27.68
CA VAL A 54 2.65 -4.20 26.54
C VAL A 54 3.98 -3.44 26.61
N TYR A 55 4.74 -3.48 25.53
CA TYR A 55 5.98 -2.69 25.41
C TYR A 55 5.78 -1.60 24.35
N SER A 56 6.32 -0.42 24.62
CA SER A 56 6.24 0.73 23.71
C SER A 56 7.61 1.29 23.40
N TYR A 57 7.77 1.72 22.14
CA TYR A 57 8.85 2.60 21.73
C TYR A 57 8.30 3.95 21.28
N THR A 58 9.02 5.00 21.67
CA THR A 58 8.72 6.37 21.30
C THR A 58 9.94 7.09 20.76
N ALA A 59 9.81 7.67 19.57
CA ALA A 59 10.88 8.44 18.93
C ALA A 59 11.38 9.59 19.85
N PRO A 60 12.67 9.97 19.78
CA PRO A 60 13.25 11.02 20.64
C PRO A 60 12.65 12.40 20.39
N VAL A 61 12.30 12.68 19.14
CA VAL A 61 11.62 13.91 18.73
C VAL A 61 10.24 13.54 18.26
N ILE A 62 9.25 13.87 19.09
CA ILE A 62 7.85 13.89 18.70
C ILE A 62 7.52 15.36 18.49
N ASN A 63 6.73 15.66 17.46
CA ASN A 63 6.20 17.00 17.30
C ASN A 63 5.43 17.37 18.59
N ASN A 64 5.49 18.64 19.02
CA ASN A 64 4.85 19.09 20.24
C ASN A 64 3.92 20.28 19.95
N PRO A 65 2.58 20.08 19.95
CA PRO A 65 1.88 18.81 20.11
C PRO A 65 2.12 17.85 18.93
N ALA A 66 1.95 16.55 19.14
CA ALA A 66 2.12 15.60 18.05
C ALA A 66 0.98 15.81 17.03
N PRO A 67 1.23 15.89 15.70
CA PRO A 67 0.16 16.00 14.73
C PRO A 67 -0.63 14.71 14.72
N MET A 68 -1.93 14.79 14.44
CA MET A 68 -2.79 13.62 14.18
C MET A 68 -2.24 12.70 13.06
N MET A 69 -1.23 13.18 12.31
CA MET A 69 -0.39 12.45 11.36
C MET A 69 0.86 11.78 11.99
N THR A 70 0.81 11.41 13.27
CA THR A 70 1.91 10.65 13.92
C THR A 70 1.64 9.15 13.78
N PRO A 71 2.53 8.39 13.12
CA PRO A 71 2.30 6.98 12.86
C PRO A 71 2.47 6.13 14.11
N VAL A 72 1.54 5.19 14.32
CA VAL A 72 1.55 4.21 15.40
C VAL A 72 1.47 2.80 14.82
N ILE A 73 2.45 1.96 15.14
CA ILE A 73 2.56 0.60 14.62
C ILE A 73 2.30 -0.40 15.75
N PHE A 74 1.28 -1.25 15.59
CA PHE A 74 1.00 -2.38 16.46
C PHE A 74 1.66 -3.65 15.91
N VAL A 75 2.38 -4.39 16.76
CA VAL A 75 3.11 -5.59 16.37
C VAL A 75 2.55 -6.82 17.09
N TYR A 76 2.07 -7.78 16.29
CA TYR A 76 1.49 -9.04 16.71
C TYR A 76 2.43 -10.19 16.32
N SER A 77 3.35 -10.59 17.21
CA SER A 77 4.29 -11.68 16.94
C SER A 77 3.62 -13.05 17.03
N ASN A 78 4.36 -14.12 16.69
CA ASN A 78 3.80 -15.47 16.73
C ASN A 78 3.41 -15.96 18.16
N HIS A 79 4.13 -15.51 19.19
CA HIS A 79 3.97 -15.98 20.58
C HIS A 79 4.09 -14.88 21.65
N GLY A 80 4.10 -13.60 21.27
CA GLY A 80 4.40 -12.50 22.20
C GLY A 80 5.89 -12.39 22.55
N TYR A 81 6.19 -11.70 23.66
CA TYR A 81 7.55 -11.40 24.13
C TYR A 81 7.74 -11.89 25.57
N GLN A 82 8.90 -12.45 25.86
CA GLN A 82 9.17 -13.05 27.18
C GLN A 82 9.40 -12.02 28.28
N ASN A 83 9.96 -10.86 27.92
CA ASN A 83 10.31 -9.77 28.82
C ASN A 83 10.70 -8.52 28.00
N GLN A 84 11.03 -7.44 28.71
CA GLN A 84 11.41 -6.17 28.09
C GLN A 84 12.66 -6.23 27.20
N ASP A 85 13.68 -7.01 27.57
CA ASP A 85 14.92 -7.11 26.76
C ASP A 85 14.64 -7.84 25.43
N ASP A 86 13.85 -8.91 25.47
CA ASP A 86 13.40 -9.67 24.30
C ASP A 86 12.58 -8.78 23.34
N ALA A 87 11.63 -8.00 23.87
CA ALA A 87 10.86 -7.05 23.08
C ALA A 87 11.74 -5.95 22.45
N TYR A 88 12.76 -5.45 23.17
CA TYR A 88 13.68 -4.44 22.62
C TYR A 88 14.53 -4.98 21.47
N VAL A 89 15.06 -6.20 21.62
CA VAL A 89 15.82 -6.86 20.54
C VAL A 89 14.94 -7.03 19.31
N ALA A 90 13.71 -7.52 19.48
CA ALA A 90 12.77 -7.69 18.39
C ALA A 90 12.47 -6.36 17.67
N LEU A 91 12.21 -5.27 18.41
CA LEU A 91 12.01 -3.93 17.84
C LEU A 91 13.16 -3.49 16.90
N VAL A 92 14.41 -3.74 17.32
CA VAL A 92 15.61 -3.37 16.56
C VAL A 92 15.81 -4.29 15.37
N ASP A 93 15.67 -5.60 15.56
CA ASP A 93 15.86 -6.62 14.53
C ASP A 93 14.83 -6.50 13.40
N MET A 94 13.60 -6.08 13.72
CA MET A 94 12.56 -5.74 12.73
C MET A 94 12.82 -4.41 12.00
N GLY A 95 13.78 -3.59 12.45
CA GLY A 95 14.02 -2.25 11.90
C GLY A 95 12.96 -1.20 12.28
N LEU A 96 12.01 -1.54 13.15
CA LEU A 96 10.90 -0.67 13.52
C LEU A 96 11.36 0.55 14.34
N LYS A 97 12.46 0.44 15.09
CA LYS A 97 13.08 1.60 15.75
C LYS A 97 13.51 2.68 14.74
N GLU A 98 14.15 2.26 13.64
CA GLU A 98 14.64 3.16 12.58
C GLU A 98 13.48 3.85 11.85
N ILE A 99 12.41 3.08 11.57
CA ILE A 99 11.17 3.60 10.99
C ILE A 99 10.53 4.62 11.92
N ALA A 100 10.36 4.28 13.20
CA ALA A 100 9.76 5.18 14.19
C ALA A 100 10.57 6.47 14.37
N ASP A 101 11.90 6.38 14.46
CA ASP A 101 12.77 7.56 14.59
C ASP A 101 12.66 8.49 13.38
N THR A 102 12.66 7.92 12.17
CA THR A 102 12.57 8.69 10.92
C THR A 102 11.19 9.32 10.75
N ALA A 103 10.14 8.57 11.07
CA ALA A 103 8.76 9.00 10.91
C ALA A 103 8.21 9.80 12.12
N ARG A 104 9.05 10.02 13.15
CA ARG A 104 8.66 10.63 14.43
C ARG A 104 7.46 9.92 15.09
N GLY A 105 7.42 8.59 14.99
CA GLY A 105 6.28 7.74 15.37
C GLY A 105 6.50 6.86 16.60
N GLY A 106 5.53 5.97 16.83
CA GLY A 106 5.52 5.03 17.95
C GLY A 106 5.26 3.58 17.54
N VAL A 107 5.72 2.66 18.38
CA VAL A 107 5.55 1.21 18.18
C VAL A 107 5.03 0.57 19.46
N PHE A 108 3.98 -0.25 19.35
CA PHE A 108 3.48 -1.10 20.42
C PHE A 108 3.76 -2.57 20.09
N LEU A 109 4.54 -3.22 20.95
CA LEU A 109 4.84 -4.64 20.85
C LEU A 109 3.94 -5.38 21.85
N LEU A 110 3.05 -6.24 21.33
CA LEU A 110 2.01 -6.90 22.10
C LEU A 110 2.30 -8.38 22.33
N SER A 111 1.88 -8.89 23.48
CA SER A 111 1.78 -10.31 23.78
C SER A 111 0.30 -10.73 23.88
N PRO A 112 -0.06 -11.98 23.55
CA PRO A 112 -1.45 -12.43 23.63
C PRO A 112 -2.03 -12.35 25.06
N GLU A 113 -3.24 -11.82 25.21
CA GLU A 113 -3.96 -11.71 26.49
C GLU A 113 -4.16 -13.06 27.20
N ASN A 114 -4.24 -14.13 26.40
CA ASN A 114 -4.41 -15.51 26.88
C ASN A 114 -3.09 -16.29 27.00
N GLY A 115 -1.94 -15.61 26.94
CA GLY A 115 -0.61 -16.19 27.09
C GLY A 115 -0.02 -16.69 25.77
N ASP A 116 -0.65 -17.70 25.16
CA ASP A 116 -0.07 -18.41 24.01
C ASP A 116 -0.86 -18.24 22.69
N SER A 117 -2.03 -17.59 22.73
CA SER A 117 -2.92 -17.49 21.56
C SER A 117 -3.67 -16.16 21.50
N TRP A 118 -3.67 -15.55 20.31
CA TRP A 118 -4.44 -14.36 19.98
C TRP A 118 -5.94 -14.66 19.84
N SER A 119 -6.81 -13.78 20.33
CA SER A 119 -8.27 -13.94 20.32
C SER A 119 -9.00 -12.58 20.40
N GLU A 120 -10.34 -12.60 20.47
CA GLU A 120 -11.17 -11.40 20.67
C GLU A 120 -10.79 -10.57 21.92
N GLU A 121 -10.16 -11.17 22.94
CA GLU A 121 -9.64 -10.41 24.09
C GLU A 121 -8.57 -9.40 23.66
N ASP A 122 -7.77 -9.72 22.63
CA ASP A 122 -6.71 -8.86 22.11
C ASP A 122 -7.26 -7.67 21.31
N VAL A 123 -8.48 -7.77 20.77
CA VAL A 123 -9.19 -6.61 20.18
C VAL A 123 -9.55 -5.61 21.28
N THR A 124 -9.98 -6.11 22.45
CA THR A 124 -10.24 -5.24 23.61
C THR A 124 -8.96 -4.56 24.07
N ALA A 125 -7.83 -5.28 24.07
CA ALA A 125 -6.52 -4.69 24.39
C ALA A 125 -6.12 -3.60 23.39
N TYR A 126 -6.28 -3.84 22.08
CA TYR A 126 -6.08 -2.83 21.05
C TYR A 126 -6.89 -1.55 21.33
N TRP A 127 -8.20 -1.68 21.58
CA TRP A 127 -9.05 -0.52 21.88
C TRP A 127 -8.68 0.20 23.17
N ASN A 128 -8.26 -0.52 24.21
CA ASN A 128 -7.79 0.09 25.46
C ASN A 128 -6.49 0.88 25.25
N ILE A 129 -5.59 0.41 24.37
CA ILE A 129 -4.38 1.13 24.00
C ILE A 129 -4.73 2.39 23.20
N ILE A 130 -5.58 2.28 22.17
CA ILE A 130 -6.08 3.44 21.42
C ILE A 130 -6.72 4.47 22.36
N ALA A 131 -7.57 4.03 23.28
CA ALA A 131 -8.20 4.90 24.27
C ALA A 131 -7.21 5.54 25.25
N LYS A 132 -6.06 4.91 25.51
CA LYS A 132 -5.01 5.49 26.35
C LYS A 132 -4.22 6.55 25.56
N ILE A 133 -3.79 6.27 24.34
CA ILE A 133 -2.93 7.19 23.56
C ILE A 133 -3.68 8.41 23.01
N THR A 134 -5.01 8.31 22.88
CA THR A 134 -5.88 9.41 22.44
C THR A 134 -6.34 10.34 23.57
N LYS A 135 -6.13 9.98 24.85
CA LYS A 135 -6.55 10.80 26.00
C LYS A 135 -5.60 11.96 26.28
N SER A 136 -6.18 13.16 26.43
CA SER A 136 -5.47 14.41 26.73
C SER A 136 -4.72 14.46 28.06
N SER A 137 -4.91 13.49 28.96
CA SER A 137 -4.16 13.38 30.23
C SER A 137 -3.07 12.30 30.21
N ALA A 138 -3.02 11.44 29.19
CA ALA A 138 -2.05 10.33 29.10
C ALA A 138 -0.71 10.74 28.47
N ILE A 139 -0.63 11.97 27.93
CA ILE A 139 0.55 12.53 27.26
C ILE A 139 1.78 12.54 28.15
N GLU A 140 1.62 12.88 29.44
CA GLU A 140 2.74 12.94 30.38
C GLU A 140 3.35 11.55 30.66
N GLU A 141 2.60 10.46 30.43
CA GLU A 141 3.04 9.08 30.73
C GLU A 141 3.62 8.35 29.50
N LEU A 142 3.09 8.61 28.31
CA LEU A 142 3.46 7.89 27.07
C LEU A 142 4.22 8.72 26.05
N GLY A 143 4.25 10.05 26.22
CA GLY A 143 4.95 10.98 25.34
C GLY A 143 4.15 11.46 24.13
N TYR A 144 2.92 10.97 23.91
CA TYR A 144 2.11 11.36 22.75
C TYR A 144 0.85 12.10 23.15
N PHE A 145 0.56 13.22 22.49
CA PHE A 145 -0.82 13.46 22.06
C PHE A 145 -1.04 12.55 20.85
N THR A 146 -2.23 11.99 20.59
CA THR A 146 -2.86 12.13 19.26
C THR A 146 -4.12 11.28 19.10
N TYR A 147 -5.14 11.91 18.50
CA TYR A 147 -6.16 11.27 17.67
C TYR A 147 -5.48 10.81 16.38
N THR A 148 -4.72 9.70 16.44
CA THR A 148 -3.90 9.28 15.29
C THR A 148 -4.77 8.69 14.17
N ASN A 149 -4.57 9.22 12.97
CA ASN A 149 -5.18 8.75 11.72
C ASN A 149 -4.24 7.77 10.97
N LEU A 150 -3.04 7.53 11.53
CA LEU A 150 -2.00 6.68 10.96
C LEU A 150 -1.72 5.49 11.87
N VAL A 151 -2.70 4.61 12.02
CA VAL A 151 -2.54 3.35 12.77
C VAL A 151 -2.24 2.22 11.79
N TYR A 152 -1.22 1.43 12.06
CA TYR A 152 -0.84 0.28 11.25
C TYR A 152 -0.69 -0.97 12.13
N ALA A 153 -0.89 -2.15 11.54
CA ALA A 153 -0.65 -3.42 12.22
C ALA A 153 0.28 -4.32 11.41
N ILE A 154 1.23 -4.95 12.10
CA ILE A 154 2.18 -5.90 11.50
C ILE A 154 2.11 -7.21 12.28
N GLY A 155 2.06 -8.35 11.58
CA GLY A 155 1.97 -9.66 12.24
C GLY A 155 2.66 -10.79 11.50
N GLU A 156 3.09 -11.81 12.24
CA GLU A 156 3.65 -13.06 11.69
C GLU A 156 2.96 -14.28 12.29
N GLY A 157 2.89 -15.39 11.55
CA GLY A 157 2.37 -16.66 12.06
C GLY A 157 0.98 -16.52 12.70
N ASN A 158 0.84 -16.89 13.97
CA ASN A 158 -0.42 -16.76 14.70
C ASN A 158 -0.90 -15.30 14.83
N GLY A 159 0.03 -14.34 14.88
CA GLY A 159 -0.32 -12.91 14.89
C GLY A 159 -0.87 -12.45 13.54
N ALA A 160 -0.31 -12.95 12.43
CA ALA A 160 -0.89 -12.72 11.10
C ALA A 160 -2.28 -13.36 10.97
N THR A 161 -2.46 -14.60 11.43
CA THR A 161 -3.77 -15.26 11.50
C THR A 161 -4.78 -14.44 12.31
N PHE A 162 -4.38 -13.86 13.44
CA PHE A 162 -5.23 -12.96 14.21
C PHE A 162 -5.60 -11.70 13.44
N ILE A 163 -4.65 -11.08 12.73
CA ILE A 163 -4.92 -9.92 11.90
C ILE A 163 -5.98 -10.25 10.84
N HIS A 164 -5.82 -11.37 10.13
CA HIS A 164 -6.72 -11.78 9.06
C HIS A 164 -8.13 -12.07 9.55
N ASN A 165 -8.26 -12.78 10.68
CA ASN A 165 -9.54 -13.33 11.12
C ASN A 165 -10.27 -12.45 12.15
N VAL A 166 -9.56 -11.60 12.88
CA VAL A 166 -10.15 -10.93 14.06
C VAL A 166 -9.90 -9.42 14.01
N LEU A 167 -8.65 -8.99 13.85
CA LEU A 167 -8.34 -7.55 13.85
C LEU A 167 -8.91 -6.85 12.62
N SER A 168 -8.86 -7.47 11.45
CA SER A 168 -9.42 -6.94 10.19
C SER A 168 -10.91 -6.58 10.33
N GLN A 169 -11.65 -7.29 11.18
CA GLN A 169 -13.06 -7.04 11.44
C GLN A 169 -13.30 -5.85 12.38
N ASN A 170 -12.26 -5.36 13.06
CA ASN A 170 -12.29 -4.25 14.01
C ASN A 170 -11.26 -3.16 13.65
N ALA A 171 -10.81 -3.16 12.39
CA ALA A 171 -9.70 -2.36 11.88
C ALA A 171 -10.08 -0.92 11.51
N ASN A 172 -11.12 -0.36 12.13
CA ASN A 172 -11.77 0.89 11.69
C ASN A 172 -10.82 2.10 11.62
N ARG A 173 -9.73 2.08 12.40
CA ARG A 173 -8.66 3.10 12.39
C ARG A 173 -7.35 2.62 11.74
N ILE A 174 -7.23 1.34 11.43
CA ILE A 174 -6.01 0.76 10.87
C ILE A 174 -5.96 1.06 9.38
N ALA A 175 -5.05 1.96 8.98
CA ALA A 175 -4.89 2.41 7.61
C ALA A 175 -4.23 1.38 6.68
N GLY A 176 -3.52 0.39 7.24
CA GLY A 176 -2.97 -0.72 6.48
C GLY A 176 -2.28 -1.75 7.35
N VAL A 177 -2.04 -2.93 6.76
CA VAL A 177 -1.40 -4.06 7.45
C VAL A 177 -0.22 -4.63 6.66
N ALA A 178 0.74 -5.22 7.37
CA ALA A 178 1.77 -6.07 6.79
C ALA A 178 1.79 -7.42 7.50
N THR A 179 1.62 -8.53 6.76
CA THR A 179 1.56 -9.86 7.37
C THR A 179 2.57 -10.82 6.76
N PHE A 180 3.11 -11.68 7.61
CA PHE A 180 4.09 -12.71 7.25
C PHE A 180 3.47 -14.08 7.52
N GLY A 181 3.01 -14.74 6.46
CA GLY A 181 2.17 -15.94 6.52
C GLY A 181 0.83 -15.66 7.18
N GLY A 182 0.31 -16.64 7.92
CA GLY A 182 -1.00 -16.59 8.56
C GLY A 182 -2.07 -17.31 7.74
N GLU A 183 -3.12 -17.75 8.43
CA GLU A 183 -4.26 -18.45 7.83
C GLU A 183 -5.52 -17.60 7.94
N ILE A 184 -6.51 -17.91 7.11
CA ILE A 184 -7.81 -17.24 7.11
C ILE A 184 -8.94 -18.27 7.12
N ASP A 185 -10.00 -18.00 7.89
CA ASP A 185 -11.21 -18.83 7.99
C ASP A 185 -12.45 -17.93 7.89
N ASN A 186 -12.85 -17.65 6.64
CA ASN A 186 -14.11 -17.00 6.26
C ASN A 186 -14.56 -15.81 7.14
N PRO A 187 -13.75 -14.74 7.28
CA PRO A 187 -14.17 -13.55 8.03
C PRO A 187 -15.37 -12.87 7.38
N GLU A 188 -16.24 -12.27 8.21
CA GLU A 188 -17.54 -11.73 7.78
C GLU A 188 -17.51 -10.24 7.40
N ASN A 189 -16.46 -9.49 7.77
CA ASN A 189 -16.42 -8.03 7.61
C ASN A 189 -15.67 -7.57 6.34
N LEU A 190 -16.25 -6.61 5.62
CA LEU A 190 -15.92 -6.22 4.24
C LEU A 190 -15.24 -4.85 4.12
N MET A 191 -14.68 -4.31 5.21
CA MET A 191 -13.99 -3.02 5.15
C MET A 191 -12.70 -3.13 4.34
N ALA A 192 -12.51 -2.22 3.38
CA ALA A 192 -11.24 -2.09 2.67
C ALA A 192 -10.09 -1.91 3.66
N LEU A 193 -9.05 -2.73 3.55
CA LEU A 193 -7.88 -2.72 4.42
C LEU A 193 -6.64 -3.03 3.57
N PRO A 194 -5.86 -2.01 3.18
CA PRO A 194 -4.68 -2.21 2.35
C PRO A 194 -3.67 -3.14 3.01
N ALA A 195 -3.07 -4.04 2.25
CA ALA A 195 -2.25 -5.12 2.81
C ALA A 195 -0.96 -5.39 2.03
N TYR A 196 0.13 -5.60 2.77
CA TYR A 196 1.38 -6.15 2.27
C TYR A 196 1.51 -7.59 2.80
N LEU A 197 1.54 -8.56 1.90
CA LEU A 197 1.40 -9.98 2.22
C LEU A 197 2.68 -10.73 1.83
N VAL A 198 3.38 -11.30 2.81
CA VAL A 198 4.58 -12.12 2.59
C VAL A 198 4.24 -13.59 2.76
N GLY A 199 4.39 -14.39 1.72
CA GLY A 199 4.16 -15.84 1.75
C GLY A 199 2.73 -16.22 2.12
N ALA A 200 1.75 -15.39 1.76
CA ALA A 200 0.33 -15.65 1.98
C ALA A 200 -0.22 -16.69 0.98
N ASN A 201 -1.23 -17.45 1.41
CA ASN A 201 -1.94 -18.38 0.54
C ASN A 201 -3.02 -17.66 -0.31
N ASP A 202 -3.56 -18.36 -1.29
CA ASP A 202 -4.57 -17.81 -2.21
C ASP A 202 -5.83 -17.31 -1.49
N ASP A 203 -6.25 -17.95 -0.40
CA ASP A 203 -7.45 -17.55 0.35
C ASP A 203 -7.25 -16.18 1.01
N VAL A 204 -6.08 -15.95 1.63
CA VAL A 204 -5.70 -14.65 2.21
C VAL A 204 -5.60 -13.59 1.12
N ILE A 205 -4.92 -13.90 0.01
CA ILE A 205 -4.75 -12.98 -1.12
C ILE A 205 -6.11 -12.57 -1.68
N ASN A 206 -6.99 -13.54 -1.93
CA ASN A 206 -8.32 -13.30 -2.49
C ASN A 206 -9.21 -12.49 -1.54
N PHE A 207 -9.10 -12.73 -0.22
CA PHE A 207 -9.80 -11.93 0.77
C PHE A 207 -9.40 -10.45 0.69
N TYR A 208 -8.10 -10.14 0.73
CA TYR A 208 -7.64 -8.75 0.66
C TYR A 208 -7.94 -8.09 -0.68
N LYS A 209 -7.85 -8.81 -1.79
CA LYS A 209 -8.25 -8.29 -3.10
C LYS A 209 -9.73 -7.93 -3.12
N SER A 210 -10.57 -8.78 -2.53
CA SER A 210 -12.02 -8.59 -2.46
C SER A 210 -12.40 -7.36 -1.64
N ILE A 211 -11.93 -7.25 -0.38
CA ILE A 211 -12.32 -6.13 0.49
C ILE A 211 -11.76 -4.79 0.01
N ASN A 212 -10.64 -4.79 -0.71
CA ASN A 212 -10.07 -3.57 -1.30
C ASN A 212 -10.60 -3.28 -2.72
N GLU A 213 -11.47 -4.13 -3.27
CA GLU A 213 -11.91 -4.01 -4.67
C GLU A 213 -10.71 -3.82 -5.63
N ALA A 214 -9.62 -4.56 -5.36
CA ALA A 214 -8.33 -4.40 -6.04
C ALA A 214 -8.29 -5.29 -7.30
N THR A 215 -8.78 -4.75 -8.41
CA THR A 215 -8.98 -5.46 -9.67
C THR A 215 -7.84 -5.30 -10.67
N GLU A 216 -7.14 -4.16 -10.62
CA GLU A 216 -6.02 -3.87 -11.51
C GLU A 216 -4.73 -4.46 -10.98
N GLU A 217 -3.80 -4.81 -11.87
CA GLU A 217 -2.54 -5.47 -11.52
C GLU A 217 -1.34 -4.69 -12.06
N THR A 218 -0.27 -4.63 -11.28
CA THR A 218 1.02 -4.06 -11.64
C THR A 218 2.13 -4.71 -10.81
N MET A 219 3.38 -4.31 -11.02
CA MET A 219 4.54 -4.73 -10.23
C MET A 219 5.13 -3.55 -9.45
N ILE A 220 5.47 -3.77 -8.19
CA ILE A 220 6.26 -2.83 -7.38
C ILE A 220 7.57 -3.52 -7.02
N GLY A 221 8.63 -3.20 -7.75
CA GLY A 221 9.88 -3.96 -7.69
C GLY A 221 9.64 -5.42 -8.11
N GLU A 222 9.98 -6.37 -7.25
CA GLU A 222 9.76 -7.80 -7.47
C GLU A 222 8.38 -8.29 -6.96
N ASN A 223 7.59 -7.41 -6.34
CA ASN A 223 6.31 -7.78 -5.74
C ASN A 223 5.15 -7.57 -6.71
N GLN A 224 4.21 -8.51 -6.74
CA GLN A 224 2.91 -8.31 -7.40
C GLN A 224 2.10 -7.29 -6.61
N CYS A 225 1.36 -6.43 -7.32
CA CYS A 225 0.55 -5.39 -6.71
C CYS A 225 -0.82 -5.35 -7.38
N PHE A 226 -1.87 -5.63 -6.62
CA PHE A 226 -3.25 -5.43 -7.03
C PHE A 226 -3.79 -4.13 -6.44
N TYR A 227 -4.52 -3.33 -7.20
CA TYR A 227 -5.05 -2.05 -6.73
C TYR A 227 -6.40 -1.70 -7.34
N ASN A 228 -7.11 -0.76 -6.70
CA ASN A 228 -8.34 -0.19 -7.21
C ASN A 228 -8.02 1.07 -8.05
N SER A 229 -8.52 1.15 -9.27
CA SER A 229 -8.24 2.26 -10.19
C SER A 229 -8.90 3.60 -9.80
N THR A 230 -9.95 3.57 -8.98
CA THR A 230 -10.60 4.79 -8.46
C THR A 230 -9.88 5.34 -7.24
N LEU A 231 -9.41 4.45 -6.35
CA LEU A 231 -8.69 4.81 -5.13
C LEU A 231 -7.49 3.87 -4.93
N ASP A 232 -6.34 4.30 -5.44
CA ASP A 232 -5.10 3.53 -5.52
C ASP A 232 -4.53 3.05 -4.17
N VAL A 233 -4.86 3.74 -3.06
CA VAL A 233 -4.50 3.30 -1.71
C VAL A 233 -5.20 2.01 -1.30
N LYS A 234 -6.34 1.65 -1.92
CA LYS A 234 -6.93 0.32 -1.79
C LYS A 234 -6.09 -0.67 -2.59
N LYS A 235 -5.07 -1.23 -1.94
CA LYS A 235 -4.00 -1.99 -2.59
C LYS A 235 -3.58 -3.23 -1.80
N VAL A 236 -3.18 -4.26 -2.53
CA VAL A 236 -2.65 -5.52 -2.02
C VAL A 236 -1.32 -5.81 -2.69
N ILE A 237 -0.22 -5.74 -1.94
CA ILE A 237 1.13 -6.05 -2.42
C ILE A 237 1.50 -7.45 -1.93
N ILE A 238 1.97 -8.31 -2.82
CA ILE A 238 2.26 -9.72 -2.55
C ILE A 238 3.73 -9.99 -2.83
N ASN A 239 4.39 -10.54 -1.82
CA ASN A 239 5.75 -11.06 -1.91
C ASN A 239 5.70 -12.59 -1.71
N GLU A 240 6.14 -13.35 -2.71
CA GLU A 240 6.00 -14.82 -2.75
C GLU A 240 7.07 -15.59 -1.93
N LEU A 241 7.85 -14.90 -1.08
CA LEU A 241 8.87 -15.58 -0.28
C LEU A 241 8.27 -16.62 0.68
N ALA A 242 8.87 -17.80 0.70
CA ALA A 242 8.44 -18.90 1.57
C ALA A 242 8.77 -18.70 3.06
N ASP A 243 9.67 -17.76 3.40
CA ASP A 243 10.01 -17.46 4.79
C ASP A 243 9.04 -16.42 5.36
N THR A 244 8.12 -16.88 6.20
CA THR A 244 7.03 -16.10 6.78
C THR A 244 7.38 -15.55 8.17
N ARG A 245 8.67 -15.39 8.47
CA ARG A 245 9.13 -14.72 9.69
C ARG A 245 9.37 -13.24 9.42
N PHE A 246 9.23 -12.42 10.45
CA PHE A 246 9.58 -11.01 10.36
C PHE A 246 10.98 -10.80 9.77
N ASN A 247 11.03 -9.88 8.82
CA ASN A 247 12.24 -9.54 8.09
C ASN A 247 12.35 -8.03 7.98
N LYS A 248 13.48 -7.47 8.42
CA LYS A 248 13.74 -6.02 8.41
C LYS A 248 13.51 -5.36 7.05
N GLU A 249 14.03 -5.96 5.99
CA GLU A 249 13.96 -5.36 4.65
C GLU A 249 12.54 -5.40 4.08
N LEU A 250 11.81 -6.50 4.32
CA LEU A 250 10.40 -6.60 3.91
C LEU A 250 9.48 -5.67 4.72
N ILE A 251 9.74 -5.49 6.02
CA ILE A 251 9.02 -4.51 6.84
C ILE A 251 9.28 -3.09 6.33
N LYS A 252 10.53 -2.78 5.97
CA LYS A 252 10.89 -1.50 5.37
C LYS A 252 10.23 -1.31 4.00
N ASP A 253 10.16 -2.35 3.19
CA ASP A 253 9.49 -2.35 1.90
C ASP A 253 7.98 -2.09 2.04
N ALA A 254 7.31 -2.80 2.96
CA ALA A 254 5.92 -2.57 3.32
C ALA A 254 5.67 -1.13 3.80
N TRP A 255 6.57 -0.60 4.64
CA TRP A 255 6.51 0.79 5.10
C TRP A 255 6.60 1.79 3.95
N VAL A 256 7.57 1.60 3.04
CA VAL A 256 7.84 2.52 1.92
C VAL A 256 6.74 2.50 0.88
N ASN A 257 6.27 1.31 0.51
CA ASN A 257 5.40 1.11 -0.65
C ASN A 257 3.91 1.06 -0.33
N LEU A 258 3.54 0.90 0.94
CA LEU A 258 2.14 0.82 1.36
C LEU A 258 1.85 1.69 2.58
N LEU A 259 2.40 1.35 3.75
CA LEU A 259 1.89 1.87 5.03
C LEU A 259 2.00 3.39 5.13
N ARG A 260 3.18 3.97 4.85
CA ARG A 260 3.39 5.42 5.01
C ARG A 260 2.59 6.30 4.04
N LYS A 261 2.02 5.69 3.00
CA LYS A 261 1.28 6.35 1.91
C LYS A 261 -0.23 6.33 2.14
N THR A 262 -0.70 5.65 3.19
CA THR A 262 -2.12 5.50 3.46
C THR A 262 -2.46 6.07 4.83
N THR A 263 -3.56 6.81 4.90
CA THR A 263 -4.16 7.34 6.13
C THR A 263 -5.63 6.95 6.21
N ARG A 264 -6.21 7.08 7.41
CA ARG A 264 -7.65 7.00 7.64
C ARG A 264 -8.16 8.25 8.32
N ASN A 265 -9.06 8.97 7.67
CA ASN A 265 -9.68 10.18 8.21
C ASN A 265 -11.16 9.94 8.50
N VAL A 266 -11.64 10.45 9.64
CA VAL A 266 -13.05 10.43 10.02
C VAL A 266 -13.79 11.60 9.36
N ILE A 267 -15.02 11.33 8.89
CA ILE A 267 -15.79 12.24 8.04
C ILE A 267 -17.08 12.66 8.75
N GLU A 268 -17.82 11.67 9.26
CA GLU A 268 -19.18 11.86 9.79
C GLU A 268 -19.23 12.19 11.29
N GLU A 269 -18.10 12.12 11.99
CA GLU A 269 -18.01 12.34 13.44
C GLU A 269 -16.83 13.24 13.81
N CYS A 270 -17.06 14.28 14.61
CA CYS A 270 -16.01 15.13 15.17
C CYS A 270 -15.13 14.38 16.20
N ILE A 271 -14.08 13.72 15.71
CA ILE A 271 -13.34 12.70 16.49
C ILE A 271 -12.64 13.26 17.71
N TRP A 272 -12.06 14.46 17.60
CA TRP A 272 -11.37 15.08 18.73
C TRP A 272 -12.36 15.38 19.85
N TYR A 273 -13.61 15.72 19.54
CA TYR A 273 -14.63 15.97 20.56
C TYR A 273 -15.10 14.65 21.21
N ILE A 274 -15.33 13.62 20.41
CA ILE A 274 -15.79 12.31 20.88
C ILE A 274 -14.73 11.64 21.77
N ASP A 275 -13.51 11.50 21.26
CA ASP A 275 -12.43 10.79 21.93
C ASP A 275 -11.88 11.59 23.13
N ALA A 276 -11.65 12.90 22.97
CA ALA A 276 -11.00 13.70 24.00
C ALA A 276 -11.93 14.21 25.09
N ILE A 277 -13.09 14.73 24.68
CA ILE A 277 -13.96 15.51 25.57
C ILE A 277 -15.03 14.61 26.16
N LEU A 278 -15.66 13.77 25.34
CA LEU A 278 -16.70 12.87 25.80
C LEU A 278 -16.15 11.56 26.38
N GLY A 279 -14.87 11.23 26.12
CA GLY A 279 -14.22 10.01 26.58
C GLY A 279 -14.87 8.73 26.03
N ARG A 280 -15.58 8.85 24.89
CA ARG A 280 -16.15 7.74 24.14
C ARG A 280 -15.24 7.45 22.96
N GLN A 281 -15.11 6.19 22.55
CA GLN A 281 -14.29 5.83 21.39
C GLN A 281 -15.21 5.72 20.18
N SER A 282 -14.96 6.53 19.15
CA SER A 282 -15.66 6.36 17.88
C SER A 282 -15.43 4.95 17.34
N GLN A 283 -16.53 4.30 16.94
CA GLN A 283 -16.53 3.02 16.24
C GLN A 283 -16.82 3.22 14.75
N GLU A 284 -16.82 4.46 14.26
CA GLU A 284 -17.05 4.74 12.85
C GLU A 284 -15.94 4.17 11.98
N ILE A 285 -16.30 3.83 10.75
CA ILE A 285 -15.35 3.37 9.74
C ILE A 285 -14.68 4.60 9.15
N PHE A 286 -13.40 4.80 9.44
CA PHE A 286 -12.68 5.96 8.90
C PHE A 286 -12.38 5.74 7.42
N THR A 287 -12.53 6.80 6.64
CA THR A 287 -12.31 6.81 5.19
C THR A 287 -10.83 6.71 4.88
N LEU A 288 -10.45 5.75 4.02
CA LEU A 288 -9.07 5.63 3.51
C LEU A 288 -8.74 6.82 2.59
N MET A 289 -7.57 7.40 2.78
CA MET A 289 -7.08 8.50 1.95
C MET A 289 -5.57 8.36 1.67
N ASP A 290 -5.11 9.14 0.70
CA ASP A 290 -3.72 9.22 0.29
C ASP A 290 -2.86 9.93 1.33
N ARG A 291 -1.55 9.74 1.27
CA ARG A 291 -0.64 10.60 2.01
C ARG A 291 0.57 10.97 1.17
N ALA A 292 0.84 12.28 1.11
CA ALA A 292 2.03 12.79 0.45
C ALA A 292 3.31 12.32 1.15
N VAL A 293 4.25 11.77 0.37
CA VAL A 293 5.60 11.50 0.84
C VAL A 293 6.51 12.58 0.30
N TYR A 294 6.92 13.52 1.16
CA TYR A 294 7.52 14.79 0.72
C TYR A 294 8.73 14.63 -0.22
N SER A 295 9.58 13.62 0.03
CA SER A 295 10.73 13.33 -0.81
C SER A 295 10.34 12.84 -2.21
N GLU A 296 9.24 12.10 -2.32
CA GLU A 296 8.70 11.65 -3.61
C GLU A 296 8.03 12.84 -4.34
N GLU A 297 7.41 13.75 -3.59
CA GLU A 297 6.82 14.99 -4.11
C GLU A 297 7.84 16.11 -4.42
N LYS A 298 9.14 15.86 -4.18
CA LYS A 298 10.23 16.83 -4.35
C LYS A 298 9.97 18.14 -3.58
N LEU A 299 9.50 17.99 -2.34
CA LEU A 299 9.26 19.07 -1.40
C LEU A 299 10.24 19.00 -0.24
N ILE A 300 10.81 20.15 0.10
CA ILE A 300 11.61 20.34 1.30
C ILE A 300 10.68 20.82 2.41
N PHE A 301 10.58 20.02 3.47
CA PHE A 301 9.84 20.35 4.69
C PHE A 301 10.78 20.95 5.73
N ASN A 302 10.44 22.14 6.26
CA ASN A 302 11.16 22.74 7.38
C ASN A 302 10.21 23.14 8.51
N GLU A 303 10.73 23.03 9.73
CA GLU A 303 10.12 23.53 10.95
C GLU A 303 10.93 24.74 11.44
N ILE A 304 10.32 25.92 11.42
CA ILE A 304 10.96 27.18 11.79
C ILE A 304 10.48 27.60 13.17
N ASN A 305 11.36 27.50 14.18
CA ASN A 305 11.03 27.75 15.58
C ASN A 305 11.51 29.14 16.05
N TYR A 306 10.61 29.96 16.59
CA TYR A 306 10.96 31.22 17.27
C TYR A 306 11.11 31.02 18.78
N VAL A 307 12.30 31.32 19.30
CA VAL A 307 12.75 31.01 20.67
C VAL A 307 11.95 31.73 21.78
N MET A 308 11.24 32.81 21.46
CA MET A 308 10.67 33.72 22.47
C MET A 308 9.21 33.43 22.85
N ASP A 309 8.44 32.70 22.03
CA ASP A 309 7.00 32.48 22.26
C ASP A 309 6.39 31.24 21.58
N GLN A 310 7.20 30.33 21.02
CA GLN A 310 6.71 29.16 20.27
C GLN A 310 5.80 29.50 19.06
N SER A 311 5.88 30.72 18.51
CA SER A 311 5.08 31.20 17.36
C SER A 311 5.66 30.84 15.98
N GLY A 312 6.42 29.75 15.90
CA GLY A 312 7.08 29.31 14.68
C GLY A 312 6.13 29.05 13.50
N TYR A 313 6.65 28.54 12.39
CA TYR A 313 5.81 28.09 11.28
C TYR A 313 6.44 26.89 10.56
N PHE A 314 5.59 26.16 9.84
CA PHE A 314 5.98 25.02 9.03
C PHE A 314 5.88 25.41 7.56
N GLU A 315 6.79 24.88 6.75
CA GLU A 315 6.84 25.20 5.33
C GLU A 315 7.16 23.97 4.49
N TRP A 316 6.54 23.91 3.31
CA TRP A 316 6.81 22.94 2.25
C TRP A 316 7.16 23.71 0.99
N VAL A 317 8.39 23.54 0.52
CA VAL A 317 8.97 24.33 -0.57
C VAL A 317 9.40 23.39 -1.70
N PRO A 318 8.99 23.62 -2.96
CA PRO A 318 9.56 22.94 -4.13
C PRO A 318 11.09 22.98 -4.12
N GLU A 319 11.77 21.83 -4.23
CA GLU A 319 13.23 21.76 -4.11
C GLU A 319 13.95 22.69 -5.11
N GLU A 320 13.42 22.82 -6.33
CA GLU A 320 13.95 23.71 -7.37
C GLU A 320 13.80 25.20 -7.03
N ALA A 321 12.91 25.58 -6.11
CA ALA A 321 12.81 26.97 -5.66
C ALA A 321 14.02 27.41 -4.83
N LEU A 322 14.82 26.44 -4.34
CA LEU A 322 15.98 26.65 -3.49
C LEU A 322 17.32 26.57 -4.26
N THR A 323 17.30 26.29 -5.56
CA THR A 323 18.54 26.17 -6.36
C THR A 323 19.09 27.54 -6.75
N GLU A 324 20.42 27.64 -6.90
CA GLU A 324 21.09 28.90 -7.26
C GLU A 324 20.73 29.40 -8.67
N ASP A 325 20.32 28.50 -9.56
CA ASP A 325 19.95 28.77 -10.95
C ASP A 325 18.45 29.01 -11.17
N ASN A 326 17.64 29.00 -10.09
CA ASN A 326 16.21 29.22 -10.21
C ASN A 326 15.88 30.61 -10.77
N THR A 327 15.11 30.64 -11.86
CA THR A 327 14.58 31.87 -12.47
C THR A 327 13.05 32.02 -12.33
N LYS A 328 12.38 31.04 -11.72
CA LYS A 328 10.91 30.99 -11.59
C LYS A 328 10.47 31.55 -10.24
N THR A 329 9.23 32.03 -10.20
CA THR A 329 8.52 32.41 -8.99
C THR A 329 7.33 31.49 -8.75
N TYR A 330 7.01 31.25 -7.49
CA TYR A 330 6.05 30.23 -7.06
C TYR A 330 4.87 30.88 -6.32
N PRO A 331 3.62 30.47 -6.58
CA PRO A 331 2.50 30.87 -5.74
C PRO A 331 2.74 30.53 -4.27
N LEU A 332 2.08 31.26 -3.37
CA LEU A 332 2.12 30.99 -1.93
C LEU A 332 0.71 30.71 -1.42
N VAL A 333 0.54 29.56 -0.77
CA VAL A 333 -0.67 29.21 -0.01
C VAL A 333 -0.35 29.23 1.48
N VAL A 334 -1.09 30.05 2.22
CA VAL A 334 -1.03 30.12 3.69
C VAL A 334 -2.22 29.35 4.25
N THR A 335 -1.97 28.32 5.07
CA THR A 335 -3.04 27.50 5.68
C THR A 335 -3.04 27.65 7.20
N PHE A 336 -4.13 28.19 7.75
CA PHE A 336 -4.29 28.41 9.19
C PHE A 336 -5.02 27.23 9.84
N HIS A 337 -4.48 26.73 10.95
CA HIS A 337 -5.00 25.54 11.62
C HIS A 337 -6.15 25.84 12.60
N GLY A 338 -7.00 24.83 12.84
CA GLY A 338 -8.08 24.86 13.81
C GLY A 338 -7.61 24.87 15.28
N SER A 339 -8.57 25.06 16.19
CA SER A 339 -8.28 25.11 17.63
C SER A 339 -7.92 23.73 18.16
N GLY A 340 -6.69 23.55 18.64
CA GLY A 340 -6.20 22.26 19.15
C GLY A 340 -5.53 21.39 18.09
N ASP A 341 -5.62 21.78 16.81
CA ASP A 341 -4.93 21.12 15.72
C ASP A 341 -3.45 21.51 15.67
N HIS A 342 -2.64 20.62 15.10
CA HIS A 342 -1.27 20.91 14.74
C HIS A 342 -1.21 21.47 13.31
N PRO A 343 -0.36 22.48 13.00
CA PRO A 343 -0.28 23.07 11.66
C PRO A 343 0.07 22.08 10.54
N VAL A 344 0.92 21.08 10.84
CA VAL A 344 1.21 19.97 9.90
C VAL A 344 -0.02 19.12 9.60
N PHE A 345 -0.89 18.89 10.59
CA PHE A 345 -2.13 18.17 10.35
C PHE A 345 -3.02 18.98 9.40
N GLU A 346 -3.22 20.28 9.66
CA GLU A 346 -3.98 21.16 8.77
C GLU A 346 -3.47 21.09 7.32
N ALA A 347 -2.15 21.17 7.11
CA ALA A 347 -1.60 21.15 5.76
C ALA A 347 -1.70 19.77 5.07
N GLU A 348 -1.42 18.68 5.79
CA GLU A 348 -1.46 17.33 5.23
C GLU A 348 -2.90 16.83 4.99
N SER A 349 -3.76 16.91 6.00
CA SER A 349 -5.10 16.29 5.97
C SER A 349 -6.10 17.02 5.06
N GLN A 350 -5.84 18.29 4.75
CA GLN A 350 -6.60 19.04 3.74
C GLN A 350 -6.11 18.78 2.31
N GLY A 351 -4.96 18.12 2.13
CA GLY A 351 -4.39 17.78 0.81
C GLY A 351 -3.41 18.82 0.24
N TRP A 352 -3.09 19.90 0.97
CA TRP A 352 -2.24 20.99 0.46
C TRP A 352 -0.83 20.54 0.10
N VAL A 353 -0.24 19.65 0.91
CA VAL A 353 1.14 19.19 0.67
C VAL A 353 1.24 18.35 -0.59
N LYS A 354 0.29 17.42 -0.82
CA LYS A 354 0.22 16.62 -2.05
C LYS A 354 0.07 17.54 -3.27
N LEU A 355 -0.82 18.50 -3.17
CA LEU A 355 -1.11 19.41 -4.28
C LEU A 355 0.06 20.37 -4.57
N ALA A 356 0.79 20.82 -3.55
CA ALA A 356 2.00 21.61 -3.72
C ALA A 356 3.09 20.88 -4.52
N GLY A 357 3.22 19.57 -4.31
CA GLY A 357 4.11 18.69 -5.07
C GLY A 357 3.75 18.65 -6.56
N LYS A 358 2.46 18.54 -6.86
CA LYS A 358 1.91 18.50 -8.23
C LYS A 358 1.96 19.86 -8.94
N GLU A 359 1.44 20.90 -8.31
CA GLU A 359 1.19 22.22 -8.92
C GLU A 359 2.34 23.20 -8.73
N ARG A 360 3.37 22.79 -7.97
CA ARG A 360 4.58 23.56 -7.66
C ARG A 360 4.27 24.94 -7.07
N PHE A 361 3.71 24.95 -5.87
CA PHE A 361 3.57 26.16 -5.06
C PHE A 361 4.17 25.96 -3.66
N ILE A 362 4.44 27.07 -2.97
CA ILE A 362 4.93 27.06 -1.59
C ILE A 362 3.73 27.00 -0.65
N VAL A 363 3.80 26.13 0.36
CA VAL A 363 2.81 26.08 1.45
C VAL A 363 3.49 26.52 2.74
N ILE A 364 2.82 27.39 3.49
CA ILE A 364 3.19 27.67 4.88
C ILE A 364 2.00 27.45 5.81
N ALA A 365 2.28 26.89 6.99
CA ALA A 365 1.32 26.71 8.07
C ALA A 365 1.85 27.40 9.34
N PRO A 366 1.32 28.57 9.71
CA PRO A 366 1.71 29.28 10.93
C PRO A 366 1.46 28.43 12.18
N GLY A 367 2.33 28.54 13.18
CA GLY A 367 2.25 27.79 14.45
C GLY A 367 1.18 28.29 15.41
N ASN A 368 0.57 29.43 15.12
CA ASN A 368 -0.54 29.98 15.88
C ASN A 368 -1.43 30.91 15.02
N ASN A 369 -2.61 31.22 15.56
CA ASN A 369 -3.52 32.23 15.03
C ASN A 369 -3.35 33.56 15.78
N ALA A 370 -2.18 34.21 15.64
CA ALA A 370 -1.79 35.40 16.40
C ALA A 370 -2.47 36.73 15.96
N GLY A 371 -3.38 36.69 14.99
CA GLY A 371 -4.07 37.85 14.46
C GLY A 371 -3.44 38.37 13.16
N ALA A 372 -4.24 39.09 12.38
CA ALA A 372 -3.93 39.40 10.99
C ALA A 372 -2.60 40.17 10.78
N GLY A 373 -2.25 41.08 11.69
CA GLY A 373 -1.00 41.83 11.61
C GLY A 373 0.25 40.95 11.76
N ALA A 374 0.20 39.94 12.63
CA ALA A 374 1.30 38.98 12.79
C ALA A 374 1.40 38.05 11.57
N GLN A 375 0.26 37.57 11.07
CA GLN A 375 0.23 36.73 9.87
C GLN A 375 0.76 37.47 8.63
N LYS A 376 0.38 38.74 8.46
CA LYS A 376 0.94 39.58 7.40
C LYS A 376 2.47 39.69 7.50
N ALA A 377 3.02 39.94 8.69
CA ALA A 377 4.46 40.05 8.87
C ALA A 377 5.20 38.74 8.54
N LEU A 378 4.62 37.60 8.92
CA LEU A 378 5.14 36.28 8.55
C LEU A 378 5.12 36.06 7.03
N ILE A 379 4.03 36.41 6.34
CA ILE A 379 3.95 36.31 4.88
C ILE A 379 5.03 37.18 4.21
N GLU A 380 5.26 38.39 4.72
CA GLU A 380 6.31 39.28 4.21
C GLU A 380 7.72 38.70 4.42
N GLU A 381 7.96 38.04 5.55
CA GLU A 381 9.22 37.32 5.82
C GLU A 381 9.42 36.17 4.82
N VAL A 382 8.40 35.35 4.60
CA VAL A 382 8.44 34.24 3.64
C VAL A 382 8.67 34.75 2.22
N CYS A 383 8.00 35.84 1.82
CA CYS A 383 8.21 36.50 0.53
C CYS A 383 9.61 37.11 0.36
N ALA A 384 10.33 37.38 1.45
CA ALA A 384 11.71 37.84 1.42
C ALA A 384 12.71 36.67 1.38
N LYS A 385 12.33 35.53 1.97
CA LYS A 385 13.13 34.29 2.04
C LYS A 385 13.11 33.49 0.74
N TYR A 386 11.96 33.44 0.07
CA TYR A 386 11.73 32.58 -1.09
C TYR A 386 11.31 33.35 -2.35
N PRO A 387 11.48 32.76 -3.55
CA PRO A 387 11.04 33.34 -4.81
C PRO A 387 9.51 33.27 -4.97
N VAL A 388 8.78 33.93 -4.08
CA VAL A 388 7.32 33.99 -4.10
C VAL A 388 6.84 34.90 -5.22
N ASP A 389 5.87 34.41 -6.00
CA ASP A 389 5.07 35.24 -6.88
C ASP A 389 4.09 36.07 -6.05
N LYS A 390 4.48 37.32 -5.78
CA LYS A 390 3.69 38.24 -4.97
C LYS A 390 2.33 38.60 -5.57
N SER A 391 2.11 38.30 -6.85
CA SER A 391 0.78 38.44 -7.46
C SER A 391 -0.14 37.28 -7.11
N ARG A 392 0.39 36.14 -6.65
CA ARG A 392 -0.35 34.90 -6.38
C ARG A 392 -0.11 34.41 -4.95
N ILE A 393 -0.56 35.22 -3.99
CA ILE A 393 -0.62 34.88 -2.57
C ILE A 393 -2.07 34.55 -2.24
N TYR A 394 -2.30 33.43 -1.58
CA TYR A 394 -3.62 32.94 -1.18
C TYR A 394 -3.62 32.55 0.30
N CYS A 395 -4.78 32.61 0.96
CA CYS A 395 -4.91 32.03 2.29
C CYS A 395 -6.19 31.22 2.46
N THR A 396 -6.10 30.21 3.32
CA THR A 396 -7.18 29.29 3.68
C THR A 396 -7.06 28.96 5.16
N GLY A 397 -8.09 28.33 5.72
CA GLY A 397 -7.96 27.70 7.03
C GLY A 397 -9.26 27.05 7.48
N PHE A 398 -9.15 26.13 8.41
CA PHE A 398 -10.26 25.37 8.97
C PHE A 398 -10.65 25.84 10.37
N SER A 399 -11.94 25.92 10.68
CA SER A 399 -12.46 26.25 12.01
C SER A 399 -11.92 27.61 12.52
N MET A 400 -11.22 27.64 13.66
CA MET A 400 -10.51 28.82 14.16
C MET A 400 -9.50 29.39 13.17
N GLY A 401 -8.87 28.55 12.34
CA GLY A 401 -8.01 28.98 11.24
C GLY A 401 -8.81 29.59 10.10
N GLY A 402 -10.04 29.12 9.86
CA GLY A 402 -10.97 29.76 8.94
C GLY A 402 -11.37 31.16 9.41
N VAL A 403 -11.61 31.34 10.71
CA VAL A 403 -11.82 32.66 11.33
C VAL A 403 -10.60 33.56 11.13
N GLU A 404 -9.39 33.01 11.24
CA GLU A 404 -8.16 33.77 10.96
C GLU A 404 -8.08 34.20 9.49
N ALA A 405 -8.44 33.32 8.54
CA ALA A 405 -8.55 33.68 7.13
C ALA A 405 -9.59 34.80 6.91
N GLU A 406 -10.74 34.79 7.62
CA GLU A 406 -11.72 35.87 7.55
C GLU A 406 -11.19 37.19 8.15
N LYS A 407 -10.37 37.16 9.19
CA LYS A 407 -9.69 38.38 9.68
C LYS A 407 -8.72 38.93 8.64
N MET A 408 -8.03 38.08 7.90
CA MET A 408 -7.19 38.52 6.78
C MET A 408 -8.02 39.24 5.71
N VAL A 409 -9.24 38.78 5.43
CA VAL A 409 -10.20 39.51 4.56
C VAL A 409 -10.55 40.88 5.13
N ASN A 410 -10.79 40.96 6.43
CA ASN A 410 -11.21 42.19 7.09
C ASN A 410 -10.11 43.26 7.13
N GLU A 411 -8.85 42.85 7.31
CA GLU A 411 -7.73 43.77 7.59
C GLU A 411 -6.77 43.98 6.42
N TYR A 412 -6.50 42.94 5.62
CA TYR A 412 -5.50 42.97 4.53
C TYR A 412 -5.99 42.28 3.24
N PRO A 413 -7.19 42.61 2.71
CA PRO A 413 -7.74 41.94 1.53
C PRO A 413 -6.87 42.13 0.27
N GLU A 414 -6.11 43.23 0.19
CA GLU A 414 -5.20 43.52 -0.91
C GLU A 414 -3.97 42.61 -0.98
N LEU A 415 -3.67 41.86 0.07
CA LEU A 415 -2.55 40.93 0.09
C LEU A 415 -2.82 39.66 -0.72
N PHE A 416 -4.10 39.28 -0.87
CA PHE A 416 -4.48 37.96 -1.37
C PHE A 416 -5.20 38.03 -2.70
N ALA A 417 -4.81 37.20 -3.66
CA ALA A 417 -5.53 37.05 -4.91
C ALA A 417 -6.88 36.33 -4.75
N ALA A 418 -6.98 35.42 -3.76
CA ALA A 418 -8.23 34.78 -3.34
C ALA A 418 -8.06 34.18 -1.92
N VAL A 419 -9.18 33.91 -1.25
CA VAL A 419 -9.21 33.34 0.11
C VAL A 419 -10.24 32.21 0.25
N ALA A 420 -10.01 31.29 1.17
CA ALA A 420 -10.91 30.16 1.45
C ALA A 420 -11.10 29.87 2.95
N PRO A 421 -11.98 30.59 3.65
CA PRO A 421 -12.40 30.20 4.99
C PRO A 421 -13.25 28.93 4.98
N MET A 422 -12.92 27.98 5.84
CA MET A 422 -13.60 26.68 5.95
C MET A 422 -14.15 26.47 7.35
N ALA A 423 -15.41 26.05 7.45
CA ALA A 423 -16.10 25.76 8.71
C ALA A 423 -15.89 26.86 9.78
N ALA A 424 -15.81 28.12 9.35
CA ALA A 424 -15.43 29.25 10.17
C ALA A 424 -16.64 29.84 10.90
N PHE A 425 -16.45 30.28 12.14
CA PHE A 425 -17.46 31.15 12.74
C PHE A 425 -17.58 32.42 11.89
N PRO A 426 -18.79 32.78 11.41
CA PRO A 426 -18.95 33.90 10.49
C PRO A 426 -18.46 35.21 11.08
N GLU A 427 -17.49 35.89 10.46
CA GLU A 427 -16.84 37.12 10.90
C GLU A 427 -16.45 38.09 9.76
N ILE A 428 -16.87 37.85 8.51
CA ILE A 428 -16.59 38.81 7.41
C ILE A 428 -17.38 40.13 7.62
N THR A 429 -16.66 41.17 8.01
CA THR A 429 -17.16 42.52 8.28
C THR A 429 -16.60 43.57 7.31
N TYR A 430 -15.69 43.18 6.42
CA TYR A 430 -15.07 44.04 5.43
C TYR A 430 -16.09 44.82 4.61
N SER A 431 -15.91 46.14 4.53
CA SER A 431 -16.81 47.07 3.83
C SER A 431 -16.07 48.02 2.88
N GLY A 432 -14.81 47.73 2.57
CA GLY A 432 -14.05 48.47 1.57
C GLY A 432 -14.36 48.02 0.14
N ASN A 433 -13.58 48.54 -0.81
CA ASN A 433 -13.81 48.37 -2.24
C ASN A 433 -12.82 47.40 -2.92
N VAL A 434 -11.93 46.76 -2.17
CA VAL A 434 -11.00 45.78 -2.75
C VAL A 434 -11.81 44.53 -3.09
N GLN A 435 -11.86 44.20 -4.39
CA GLN A 435 -12.43 42.94 -4.84
C GLN A 435 -11.54 41.79 -4.37
N LEU A 436 -12.16 40.78 -3.78
CA LEU A 436 -11.47 39.60 -3.26
C LEU A 436 -12.35 38.36 -3.49
N PRO A 437 -11.95 37.46 -4.41
CA PRO A 437 -12.61 36.19 -4.60
C PRO A 437 -12.58 35.34 -3.32
N ILE A 438 -13.73 34.78 -2.97
CA ILE A 438 -13.92 34.01 -1.73
C ILE A 438 -14.44 32.61 -2.07
N PHE A 439 -13.81 31.59 -1.50
CA PHE A 439 -14.36 30.25 -1.37
C PHE A 439 -14.89 30.10 0.05
N TYR A 440 -16.04 29.47 0.24
CA TYR A 440 -16.51 29.12 1.56
C TYR A 440 -17.15 27.74 1.53
N GLY A 441 -16.96 26.96 2.58
CA GLY A 441 -17.60 25.67 2.68
C GLY A 441 -17.62 25.09 4.08
N LEU A 442 -18.49 24.12 4.24
CA LEU A 442 -18.84 23.52 5.52
C LEU A 442 -19.50 22.15 5.32
N GLY A 443 -19.49 21.35 6.38
CA GLY A 443 -20.24 20.11 6.43
C GLY A 443 -21.72 20.34 6.80
N GLU A 444 -22.60 19.47 6.31
CA GLU A 444 -24.03 19.53 6.60
C GLU A 444 -24.41 19.12 8.03
N LYS A 445 -23.49 18.44 8.72
CA LYS A 445 -23.63 18.03 10.13
C LYS A 445 -22.63 18.73 11.06
N ASP A 446 -21.92 19.74 10.57
CA ASP A 446 -20.91 20.44 11.33
C ASP A 446 -21.47 20.95 12.67
N ILE A 447 -20.99 20.37 13.78
CA ILE A 447 -21.50 20.62 15.13
C ILE A 447 -21.39 22.08 15.62
N PHE A 448 -20.59 22.90 14.93
CA PHE A 448 -20.42 24.32 15.23
C PHE A 448 -21.18 25.22 14.27
N MET A 449 -21.28 24.83 13.00
CA MET A 449 -21.84 25.64 11.91
C MET A 449 -23.32 25.33 11.60
N THR A 450 -23.86 24.25 12.17
CA THR A 450 -25.23 23.79 11.92
C THR A 450 -26.06 23.73 13.20
N ARG A 451 -27.39 23.80 13.05
CA ARG A 451 -28.39 23.87 14.11
C ARG A 451 -29.31 22.63 14.04
N PRO A 452 -29.70 22.05 15.18
CA PRO A 452 -29.18 22.35 16.52
C PRO A 452 -27.68 22.01 16.62
N THR A 453 -26.90 22.85 17.30
CA THR A 453 -25.48 22.56 17.58
C THR A 453 -25.40 21.59 18.74
N ASP A 454 -24.56 20.56 18.65
CA ASP A 454 -24.28 19.68 19.80
C ASP A 454 -23.34 20.32 20.84
N PHE A 455 -22.72 21.45 20.49
CA PHE A 455 -21.75 22.16 21.33
C PHE A 455 -22.39 23.17 22.31
N SER A 456 -23.71 23.41 22.23
CA SER A 456 -24.39 24.32 23.14
C SER A 456 -25.77 23.81 23.52
N GLY A 457 -26.14 23.99 24.80
CA GLY A 457 -27.53 23.88 25.27
C GLY A 457 -28.40 24.98 24.68
N ALA A 458 -28.47 25.08 23.36
CA ALA A 458 -29.18 26.10 22.61
C ALA A 458 -30.68 26.01 22.91
N GLY A 459 -31.15 26.96 23.72
CA GLY A 459 -32.56 27.16 23.99
C GLY A 459 -33.30 27.63 22.74
N ASP A 460 -34.50 27.07 22.58
CA ASP A 460 -35.64 27.53 21.77
C ASP A 460 -35.36 27.89 20.30
N ILE A 461 -34.98 26.89 19.50
CA ILE A 461 -35.43 26.83 18.10
C ILE A 461 -36.11 25.46 17.92
N GLN A 462 -37.43 25.45 17.74
CA GLN A 462 -38.16 24.21 17.47
C GLN A 462 -37.81 23.72 16.07
N TYR A 463 -37.10 22.60 16.00
CA TYR A 463 -36.78 21.91 14.76
C TYR A 463 -37.05 20.39 14.91
N THR A 464 -37.50 19.75 13.82
CA THR A 464 -38.29 18.50 13.79
C THR A 464 -37.57 17.22 13.29
N GLY A 465 -36.23 17.18 13.13
CA GLY A 465 -35.55 15.93 12.74
C GLY A 465 -34.05 15.94 12.31
N GLU A 466 -33.64 16.71 11.29
CA GLU A 466 -32.28 16.85 10.71
C GLU A 466 -31.50 18.17 11.09
N SER A 467 -30.30 18.39 10.54
CA SER A 467 -29.49 19.62 10.77
C SER A 467 -29.79 20.72 9.73
N PHE A 468 -29.56 21.99 10.08
CA PHE A 468 -29.63 23.13 9.13
C PHE A 468 -28.53 24.17 9.36
N MET A 469 -28.12 24.89 8.31
CA MET A 469 -27.05 25.90 8.38
C MET A 469 -27.39 27.05 9.36
N ASP A 470 -26.41 27.51 10.15
CA ASP A 470 -26.60 28.68 11.02
C ASP A 470 -26.97 29.94 10.19
N PRO A 471 -28.10 30.63 10.48
CA PRO A 471 -28.51 31.84 9.77
C PRO A 471 -27.48 32.98 9.77
N GLU A 472 -26.55 33.02 10.73
CA GLU A 472 -25.48 34.02 10.74
C GLU A 472 -24.59 33.93 9.49
N ILE A 473 -24.38 32.73 8.94
CA ILE A 473 -23.59 32.49 7.71
C ILE A 473 -24.15 33.31 6.54
N VAL A 474 -25.47 33.44 6.43
CA VAL A 474 -26.10 34.25 5.38
C VAL A 474 -25.69 35.72 5.51
N SER A 475 -25.80 36.27 6.72
CA SER A 475 -25.60 37.70 6.96
C SER A 475 -24.12 38.11 7.05
N ARG A 476 -23.24 37.19 7.44
CA ARG A 476 -21.84 37.45 7.78
C ARG A 476 -20.84 36.76 6.86
N VAL A 477 -21.27 35.89 5.94
CA VAL A 477 -20.41 35.29 4.91
C VAL A 477 -21.00 35.48 3.52
N ILE A 478 -22.18 34.89 3.24
CA ILE A 478 -22.76 34.84 1.88
C ILE A 478 -23.01 36.26 1.35
N ASN A 479 -23.77 37.08 2.09
CA ASN A 479 -24.08 38.44 1.67
C ASN A 479 -22.81 39.34 1.56
N PRO A 480 -21.86 39.32 2.52
CA PRO A 480 -20.57 39.97 2.34
C PRO A 480 -19.78 39.52 1.12
N ALA A 481 -19.67 38.21 0.86
CA ALA A 481 -18.92 37.67 -0.27
C ALA A 481 -19.49 38.12 -1.62
N LEU A 482 -20.82 38.12 -1.76
CA LEU A 482 -21.52 38.67 -2.93
C LEU A 482 -21.21 40.16 -3.11
N ARG A 483 -21.32 40.95 -2.04
CA ARG A 483 -21.05 42.40 -2.05
C ARG A 483 -19.60 42.72 -2.42
N ILE A 484 -18.63 42.08 -1.78
CA ILE A 484 -17.19 42.28 -2.00
C ILE A 484 -16.83 42.04 -3.47
N ASN A 485 -17.51 41.08 -4.10
CA ASN A 485 -17.28 40.70 -5.49
C ASN A 485 -18.20 41.38 -6.50
N GLY A 486 -18.96 42.40 -6.08
CA GLY A 486 -19.77 43.22 -6.98
C GLY A 486 -21.02 42.51 -7.54
N ILE A 487 -21.49 41.44 -6.90
CA ILE A 487 -22.70 40.72 -7.31
C ILE A 487 -23.91 41.39 -6.67
N ASP A 488 -24.78 42.00 -7.48
CA ASP A 488 -26.01 42.68 -7.04
C ASP A 488 -27.14 41.68 -6.70
N LYS A 489 -26.86 40.80 -5.72
CA LYS A 489 -27.81 39.85 -5.15
C LYS A 489 -27.64 39.84 -3.62
N GLN A 490 -28.74 39.59 -2.91
CA GLN A 490 -28.74 39.49 -1.46
C GLN A 490 -29.81 38.50 -1.00
N VAL A 491 -29.49 37.74 0.04
CA VAL A 491 -30.45 36.88 0.76
C VAL A 491 -30.98 37.61 1.99
N ASP A 492 -32.29 37.62 2.18
CA ASP A 492 -32.94 38.12 3.39
C ASP A 492 -32.80 37.09 4.52
N SER A 493 -31.82 37.29 5.40
CA SER A 493 -31.56 36.41 6.54
C SER A 493 -32.69 36.38 7.57
N SER A 494 -33.65 37.31 7.51
CA SER A 494 -34.81 37.33 8.42
C SER A 494 -35.98 36.46 7.93
N ASN A 495 -35.91 35.93 6.70
CA ASN A 495 -37.00 35.21 6.04
C ASN A 495 -36.52 33.88 5.41
N LEU A 496 -35.74 33.11 6.15
CA LEU A 496 -35.27 31.78 5.74
C LEU A 496 -36.39 30.73 5.88
N ASN A 497 -36.47 29.81 4.91
CA ASN A 497 -37.45 28.75 4.83
C ASN A 497 -36.77 27.37 4.72
N PHE A 498 -36.37 26.83 5.87
CA PHE A 498 -35.74 25.50 5.98
C PHE A 498 -36.70 24.33 5.70
N VAL A 499 -38.02 24.58 5.60
CA VAL A 499 -38.99 23.57 5.17
C VAL A 499 -38.93 23.38 3.66
N LYS A 500 -38.78 24.48 2.90
CA LYS A 500 -38.74 24.45 1.44
C LYS A 500 -37.34 24.18 0.90
N TYR A 501 -36.32 24.76 1.54
CA TYR A 501 -34.92 24.60 1.18
C TYR A 501 -34.20 23.96 2.36
N PRO A 502 -34.22 22.62 2.44
CA PRO A 502 -33.50 21.89 3.48
C PRO A 502 -32.04 22.35 3.53
N PHE A 503 -31.47 22.32 4.73
CA PHE A 503 -30.13 22.83 5.04
C PHE A 503 -29.92 24.35 4.90
N VAL A 504 -29.97 24.92 3.69
CA VAL A 504 -29.55 26.32 3.44
C VAL A 504 -30.62 27.38 3.75
N GLY A 505 -31.90 27.02 3.73
CA GLY A 505 -33.00 27.93 4.08
C GLY A 505 -33.38 28.98 3.02
N PHE A 506 -32.78 28.99 1.83
CA PHE A 506 -33.15 29.87 0.72
C PHE A 506 -32.92 29.18 -0.63
N ASP A 507 -33.43 29.78 -1.71
CA ASP A 507 -33.29 29.26 -3.07
C ASP A 507 -31.88 29.52 -3.62
N ILE A 508 -30.93 28.67 -3.23
CA ILE A 508 -29.52 28.83 -3.66
C ILE A 508 -29.36 28.63 -5.16
N GLU A 509 -30.14 27.74 -5.79
CA GLU A 509 -30.11 27.53 -7.24
C GLU A 509 -30.60 28.76 -8.02
N ALA A 510 -31.60 29.48 -7.51
CA ALA A 510 -32.03 30.75 -8.11
C ALA A 510 -31.03 31.90 -7.87
N LEU A 511 -30.23 31.81 -6.79
CA LEU A 511 -29.25 32.84 -6.42
C LEU A 511 -27.91 32.64 -7.13
N ALA A 512 -27.41 31.41 -7.19
CA ALA A 512 -26.16 31.04 -7.84
C ALA A 512 -26.26 31.18 -9.36
N SER A 513 -25.12 31.27 -10.02
CA SER A 513 -25.02 31.19 -11.48
C SER A 513 -25.10 29.74 -11.96
N GLU A 514 -24.56 28.82 -11.16
CA GLU A 514 -24.61 27.37 -11.40
C GLU A 514 -24.60 26.64 -10.04
N THR A 515 -25.28 25.51 -9.95
CA THR A 515 -25.18 24.59 -8.81
C THR A 515 -25.11 23.16 -9.33
N LYS A 516 -24.17 22.38 -8.78
CA LYS A 516 -23.98 20.97 -9.16
C LYS A 516 -23.58 20.14 -7.95
N THR A 517 -23.90 18.86 -7.99
CA THR A 517 -23.43 17.87 -7.02
C THR A 517 -22.38 16.99 -7.70
N ILE A 518 -21.27 16.75 -7.01
CA ILE A 518 -20.22 15.82 -7.44
C ILE A 518 -19.99 14.77 -6.35
N THR A 519 -19.44 13.63 -6.76
CA THR A 519 -18.92 12.62 -5.83
C THR A 519 -17.41 12.56 -6.00
N THR A 520 -16.66 12.77 -4.92
CA THR A 520 -15.20 12.65 -4.93
C THR A 520 -14.77 11.20 -5.09
N LYS A 521 -13.50 10.95 -5.41
CA LYS A 521 -12.93 9.59 -5.45
C LYS A 521 -13.04 8.82 -4.13
N HIS A 522 -13.22 9.53 -3.01
CA HIS A 522 -13.41 8.95 -1.68
C HIS A 522 -14.89 8.61 -1.37
N GLY A 523 -15.79 8.79 -2.34
CA GLY A 523 -17.22 8.57 -2.16
C GLY A 523 -17.97 9.69 -1.45
N ILE A 524 -17.30 10.81 -1.14
CA ILE A 524 -17.89 11.98 -0.47
C ILE A 524 -18.69 12.80 -1.46
N GLN A 525 -19.91 13.20 -1.12
CA GLN A 525 -20.75 14.06 -1.95
C GLN A 525 -20.59 15.54 -1.59
N GLU A 526 -20.34 16.37 -2.59
CA GLU A 526 -20.21 17.81 -2.46
C GLU A 526 -21.26 18.52 -3.33
N THR A 527 -21.94 19.51 -2.77
CA THR A 527 -22.79 20.44 -3.53
C THR A 527 -22.05 21.76 -3.69
N ILE A 528 -21.80 22.14 -4.94
CA ILE A 528 -21.00 23.31 -5.31
C ILE A 528 -21.93 24.34 -5.95
N SER A 529 -21.99 25.54 -5.38
CA SER A 529 -22.71 26.69 -5.90
C SER A 529 -21.75 27.80 -6.32
N ASP A 530 -21.73 28.09 -7.62
CA ASP A 530 -20.85 29.09 -8.22
C ASP A 530 -21.57 30.42 -8.44
N PHE A 531 -20.95 31.50 -7.97
CA PHE A 531 -21.45 32.87 -8.11
C PHE A 531 -20.50 33.66 -9.01
N LYS A 532 -20.96 33.91 -10.23
CA LYS A 532 -20.19 34.60 -11.25
C LYS A 532 -20.43 36.11 -11.25
N ASN A 533 -19.40 36.86 -11.61
CA ASN A 533 -19.52 38.30 -11.88
C ASN A 533 -19.99 38.57 -13.33
N ASP A 534 -20.08 39.85 -13.69
CA ASP A 534 -20.50 40.29 -15.03
C ASP A 534 -19.56 39.84 -16.17
N ALA A 535 -18.34 39.39 -15.85
CA ALA A 535 -17.37 38.84 -16.80
C ALA A 535 -17.47 37.31 -16.95
N ASP A 536 -18.52 36.68 -16.40
CA ASP A 536 -18.75 35.22 -16.36
C ASP A 536 -17.66 34.42 -15.63
N VAL A 537 -16.97 35.06 -14.68
CA VAL A 537 -15.95 34.42 -13.84
C VAL A 537 -16.54 34.13 -12.47
N THR A 538 -16.41 32.89 -11.99
CA THR A 538 -16.80 32.49 -10.61
C THR A 538 -15.89 33.20 -9.61
N VAL A 539 -16.41 34.19 -8.90
CA VAL A 539 -15.68 35.01 -7.92
C VAL A 539 -16.12 34.75 -6.47
N PHE A 540 -17.24 34.07 -6.29
CA PHE A 540 -17.61 33.48 -5.01
C PHE A 540 -18.03 32.03 -5.24
N LYS A 541 -17.52 31.09 -4.45
CA LYS A 541 -17.88 29.68 -4.49
C LYS A 541 -18.31 29.24 -3.10
N TYR A 542 -19.47 28.62 -3.02
CA TYR A 542 -20.02 28.07 -1.78
C TYR A 542 -20.17 26.55 -1.93
N VAL A 543 -19.57 25.78 -1.01
CA VAL A 543 -19.55 24.31 -1.07
C VAL A 543 -20.10 23.71 0.21
N THR A 544 -21.04 22.79 0.10
CA THR A 544 -21.52 21.98 1.23
C THR A 544 -21.15 20.52 1.02
N VAL A 545 -20.81 19.84 2.11
CA VAL A 545 -20.42 18.43 2.08
C VAL A 545 -21.46 17.61 2.84
N ALA A 546 -22.10 16.68 2.14
CA ALA A 546 -23.19 15.88 2.68
C ALA A 546 -22.70 14.99 3.82
N ASP A 547 -23.51 14.87 4.88
CA ASP A 547 -23.25 14.05 6.08
C ASP A 547 -21.93 14.34 6.82
N TYR A 548 -21.20 15.37 6.40
CA TYR A 548 -19.89 15.75 6.91
C TYR A 548 -20.01 16.55 8.20
N ASP A 549 -19.25 16.15 9.23
CA ASP A 549 -19.12 16.91 10.48
C ASP A 549 -17.86 17.80 10.45
N HIS A 550 -17.44 18.36 11.58
CA HIS A 550 -16.37 19.32 11.71
C HIS A 550 -14.97 18.66 11.67
N ASN A 551 -14.61 18.06 10.53
CA ASN A 551 -13.33 17.37 10.30
C ASN A 551 -12.54 17.91 9.09
N HIS A 552 -11.34 17.38 8.88
CA HIS A 552 -10.49 17.62 7.70
C HIS A 552 -10.67 16.51 6.66
N TYR A 553 -10.65 16.87 5.37
CA TYR A 553 -10.59 15.89 4.28
C TYR A 553 -9.79 16.43 3.08
N GLU A 554 -9.10 15.53 2.38
CA GLU A 554 -8.10 15.90 1.36
C GLU A 554 -8.65 16.55 0.09
N GLY A 555 -9.95 16.44 -0.15
CA GLY A 555 -10.57 17.02 -1.34
C GLY A 555 -10.71 18.54 -1.27
N TRP A 556 -10.62 19.14 -0.07
CA TRP A 556 -10.70 20.60 0.07
C TRP A 556 -9.61 21.33 -0.71
N ALA A 557 -8.33 20.93 -0.57
CA ALA A 557 -7.24 21.63 -1.23
C ALA A 557 -7.38 21.68 -2.75
N GLU A 558 -7.83 20.59 -3.38
CA GLU A 558 -8.03 20.55 -4.84
C GLU A 558 -9.17 21.47 -5.28
N GLN A 559 -10.31 21.45 -4.58
CA GLN A 559 -11.44 22.35 -4.87
C GLN A 559 -11.05 23.82 -4.70
N ILE A 560 -10.34 24.13 -3.62
CA ILE A 560 -9.90 25.49 -3.31
C ILE A 560 -8.84 25.95 -4.33
N TRP A 561 -7.86 25.13 -4.66
CA TRP A 561 -6.83 25.49 -5.63
C TRP A 561 -7.40 25.73 -7.03
N ASN A 562 -8.33 24.89 -7.47
CA ASN A 562 -9.04 25.08 -8.73
C ASN A 562 -9.81 26.41 -8.78
N PHE A 563 -10.26 26.89 -7.61
CA PHE A 563 -10.82 28.23 -7.47
C PHE A 563 -9.73 29.32 -7.41
N PHE A 564 -8.60 29.12 -6.73
CA PHE A 564 -7.54 30.12 -6.56
C PHE A 564 -6.75 30.42 -7.83
N LYS A 565 -6.36 29.39 -8.58
CA LYS A 565 -5.36 29.48 -9.66
C LYS A 565 -5.67 30.50 -10.77
N PRO A 566 -6.94 30.85 -11.11
CA PRO A 566 -7.21 31.89 -12.11
C PRO A 566 -6.98 33.33 -11.61
N PHE A 567 -6.76 33.52 -10.30
CA PHE A 567 -6.67 34.85 -9.69
C PHE A 567 -5.22 35.24 -9.41
N SER A 568 -4.89 36.47 -9.73
CA SER A 568 -3.67 37.16 -9.30
C SER A 568 -3.96 38.61 -8.95
N ARG A 569 -2.98 39.34 -8.40
CA ARG A 569 -3.08 40.78 -8.14
C ARG A 569 -2.02 41.57 -8.88
N ASN A 570 -2.42 42.75 -9.35
CA ASN A 570 -1.45 43.77 -9.70
C ASN A 570 -0.74 44.22 -8.42
N THR A 571 0.57 43.99 -8.33
CA THR A 571 1.36 44.28 -7.12
C THR A 571 1.61 45.78 -6.89
N GLU A 572 1.25 46.64 -7.85
CA GLU A 572 1.33 48.10 -7.73
C GLU A 572 -0.03 48.74 -7.42
N THR A 573 -1.10 48.27 -8.05
CA THR A 573 -2.45 48.87 -7.93
C THR A 573 -3.37 48.11 -6.98
N ASN A 574 -2.99 46.89 -6.56
CA ASN A 574 -3.81 45.93 -5.81
C ASN A 574 -5.07 45.46 -6.54
N GLU A 575 -5.26 45.80 -7.81
CA GLU A 575 -6.41 45.36 -8.59
C GLU A 575 -6.35 43.85 -8.83
N LEU A 576 -7.52 43.21 -8.72
CA LEU A 576 -7.67 41.80 -9.05
C LEU A 576 -7.43 41.62 -10.56
N ILE A 577 -6.53 40.71 -10.90
CA ILE A 577 -6.29 40.25 -12.26
C ILE A 577 -6.88 38.85 -12.35
N ILE A 578 -7.82 38.69 -13.27
CA ILE A 578 -8.40 37.39 -13.60
C ILE A 578 -7.78 36.96 -14.92
N SER A 579 -7.12 35.82 -14.93
CA SER A 579 -6.71 35.21 -16.20
C SER A 579 -7.97 34.76 -16.95
N THR A 580 -8.36 35.47 -18.01
CA THR A 580 -9.46 35.09 -18.91
C THR A 580 -9.11 33.91 -19.82
N GLU A 581 -7.96 33.27 -19.60
CA GLU A 581 -7.70 31.90 -20.04
C GLU A 581 -8.51 30.91 -19.17
N GLY A 582 -9.82 31.15 -19.10
CA GLY A 582 -10.78 30.11 -18.78
C GLY A 582 -11.12 29.40 -20.09
N ASN A 583 -10.72 28.12 -20.19
CA ASN A 583 -10.97 27.15 -21.27
C ASN A 583 -9.90 26.92 -22.33
N GLN A 584 -8.64 27.18 -22.03
CA GLN A 584 -7.62 26.15 -22.27
C GLN A 584 -6.72 26.16 -21.04
N VAL A 585 -6.86 25.15 -20.18
CA VAL A 585 -5.69 24.71 -19.41
C VAL A 585 -4.62 24.50 -20.47
N GLU A 586 -3.54 25.29 -20.49
CA GLU A 586 -2.40 24.91 -21.31
C GLU A 586 -1.97 23.57 -20.75
N THR A 587 -2.30 22.51 -21.48
CA THR A 587 -2.07 21.15 -21.03
C THR A 587 -0.58 21.00 -20.81
N ASN A 588 -0.18 20.76 -19.57
CA ASN A 588 1.22 20.68 -19.20
C ASN A 588 1.81 19.40 -19.78
N LYS A 589 2.46 19.54 -20.93
CA LYS A 589 3.08 18.45 -21.68
C LYS A 589 4.56 18.26 -21.34
N THR A 590 5.09 18.93 -20.32
CA THR A 590 6.53 18.90 -20.00
C THR A 590 6.99 17.49 -19.64
N ALA A 591 6.25 16.79 -18.78
CA ALA A 591 6.58 15.43 -18.38
C ALA A 591 6.48 14.45 -19.56
N LEU A 592 5.43 14.56 -20.37
CA LEU A 592 5.25 13.77 -21.59
C LEU A 592 6.39 14.02 -22.60
N ALA A 593 6.84 15.26 -22.78
CA ALA A 593 7.97 15.60 -23.64
C ALA A 593 9.27 14.90 -23.20
N ILE A 594 9.56 14.95 -21.89
CA ILE A 594 10.76 14.30 -21.32
C ILE A 594 10.67 12.79 -21.48
N ALA A 595 9.50 12.20 -21.21
CA ALA A 595 9.28 10.76 -21.39
C ALA A 595 9.47 10.33 -22.85
N ILE A 596 8.95 11.11 -23.82
CA ILE A 596 9.17 10.87 -25.26
C ILE A 596 10.67 10.96 -25.59
N GLU A 597 11.38 11.99 -25.13
CA GLU A 597 12.82 12.14 -25.37
C GLU A 597 13.61 10.95 -24.80
N MET A 598 13.30 10.52 -23.58
CA MET A 598 13.95 9.36 -22.96
C MET A 598 13.64 8.07 -23.70
N ALA A 599 12.38 7.87 -24.11
CA ALA A 599 11.94 6.71 -24.88
C ALA A 599 12.60 6.66 -26.27
N GLU A 600 12.73 7.78 -26.97
CA GLU A 600 13.44 7.86 -28.26
C GLU A 600 14.92 7.47 -28.15
N ASN A 601 15.51 7.63 -26.96
CA ASN A 601 16.89 7.24 -26.68
C ASN A 601 17.03 5.84 -26.04
N ALA A 602 15.93 5.13 -25.80
CA ALA A 602 15.96 3.83 -25.13
C ALA A 602 16.52 2.72 -26.04
N SER A 603 17.32 1.82 -25.47
CA SER A 603 17.79 0.63 -26.19
C SER A 603 16.76 -0.48 -26.08
N LEU A 604 16.32 -1.00 -27.23
CA LEU A 604 15.41 -2.16 -27.30
C LEU A 604 16.18 -3.47 -27.57
N GLU A 605 17.51 -3.45 -27.42
CA GLU A 605 18.34 -4.62 -27.63
C GLU A 605 18.01 -5.69 -26.58
N ASN A 606 17.76 -6.92 -27.05
CA ASN A 606 17.43 -8.09 -26.24
C ASN A 606 16.09 -8.03 -25.48
N VAL A 607 15.32 -6.95 -25.54
CA VAL A 607 13.97 -6.85 -24.94
C VAL A 607 12.98 -7.80 -25.63
N VAL A 608 12.07 -8.42 -24.89
CA VAL A 608 11.07 -9.35 -25.43
C VAL A 608 10.16 -8.67 -26.48
N PRO A 609 9.76 -9.37 -27.56
CA PRO A 609 8.97 -8.78 -28.64
C PRO A 609 7.67 -8.10 -28.21
N ALA A 610 6.92 -8.67 -27.27
CA ALA A 610 5.67 -8.10 -26.78
C ALA A 610 5.87 -6.73 -26.12
N VAL A 611 6.94 -6.57 -25.34
CA VAL A 611 7.29 -5.28 -24.72
C VAL A 611 7.75 -4.28 -25.77
N VAL A 612 8.51 -4.71 -26.79
CA VAL A 612 8.92 -3.84 -27.89
C VAL A 612 7.72 -3.32 -28.69
N GLU A 613 6.72 -4.17 -28.91
CA GLU A 613 5.46 -3.80 -29.59
C GLU A 613 4.68 -2.77 -28.77
N GLU A 614 4.46 -3.03 -27.47
CA GLU A 614 3.74 -2.08 -26.60
C GLU A 614 4.53 -0.78 -26.41
N PHE A 615 5.85 -0.84 -26.29
CA PHE A 615 6.72 0.32 -26.17
C PHE A 615 6.57 1.23 -27.39
N SER A 616 6.58 0.64 -28.58
CA SER A 616 6.41 1.38 -29.84
C SER A 616 5.01 2.00 -29.93
N ALA A 617 3.96 1.28 -29.51
CA ALA A 617 2.59 1.78 -29.52
C ALA A 617 2.36 2.89 -28.49
N ALA A 618 2.93 2.77 -27.30
CA ALA A 618 2.85 3.79 -26.26
C ALA A 618 3.63 5.05 -26.66
N LEU A 619 4.82 4.91 -27.27
CA LEU A 619 5.59 6.04 -27.77
C LEU A 619 4.85 6.77 -28.90
N GLU A 620 4.23 6.04 -29.84
CA GLU A 620 3.40 6.63 -30.90
C GLU A 620 2.18 7.37 -30.33
N ASN A 621 1.51 6.78 -29.34
CA ASN A 621 0.39 7.42 -28.64
C ASN A 621 0.83 8.70 -27.92
N ALA A 622 1.93 8.64 -27.16
CA ALA A 622 2.53 9.78 -26.49
C ALA A 622 2.88 10.91 -27.46
N GLN A 623 3.54 10.59 -28.59
CA GLN A 623 3.86 11.57 -29.63
C GLN A 623 2.60 12.18 -30.26
N THR A 624 1.55 11.37 -30.47
CA THR A 624 0.27 11.84 -31.02
C THR A 624 -0.44 12.80 -30.08
N VAL A 625 -0.53 12.45 -28.79
CA VAL A 625 -1.13 13.30 -27.76
C VAL A 625 -0.30 14.58 -27.54
N TYR A 626 1.02 14.44 -27.53
CA TYR A 626 1.94 15.58 -27.44
C TYR A 626 1.73 16.58 -28.59
N ALA A 627 1.55 16.09 -29.83
CA ALA A 627 1.30 16.92 -31.00
C ALA A 627 -0.12 17.52 -31.10
N ASN A 628 -1.09 17.05 -30.30
CA ASN A 628 -2.46 17.55 -30.32
C ASN A 628 -2.62 18.82 -29.46
N ASP A 629 -2.69 19.99 -30.09
CA ASP A 629 -2.86 21.29 -29.41
C ASP A 629 -4.11 21.40 -28.51
N ASN A 630 -5.09 20.50 -28.67
CA ASN A 630 -6.32 20.45 -27.86
C ASN A 630 -6.38 19.24 -26.92
N ALA A 631 -5.29 18.50 -26.72
CA ALA A 631 -5.27 17.38 -25.79
C ALA A 631 -5.65 17.83 -24.37
N THR A 632 -6.47 17.08 -23.66
CA THR A 632 -6.80 17.36 -22.25
C THR A 632 -5.64 16.96 -21.34
N GLN A 633 -5.61 17.46 -20.09
CA GLN A 633 -4.58 17.04 -19.12
C GLN A 633 -4.69 15.56 -18.80
N GLU A 634 -5.89 15.03 -18.71
CA GLU A 634 -6.15 13.60 -18.56
C GLU A 634 -5.55 12.79 -19.72
N GLU A 635 -5.77 13.21 -20.98
CA GLU A 635 -5.15 12.54 -22.15
C GLU A 635 -3.62 12.58 -22.11
N VAL A 636 -3.03 13.69 -21.64
CA VAL A 636 -1.57 13.86 -21.50
C VAL A 636 -1.01 13.01 -20.36
N ASP A 637 -1.71 12.96 -19.23
CA ASP A 637 -1.32 12.16 -18.07
C ASP A 637 -1.44 10.66 -18.39
N GLU A 638 -2.53 10.22 -19.04
CA GLU A 638 -2.70 8.83 -19.51
C GLU A 638 -1.62 8.42 -20.51
N ALA A 639 -1.27 9.29 -21.46
CA ALA A 639 -0.22 9.01 -22.44
C ALA A 639 1.17 8.96 -21.80
N PHE A 640 1.41 9.80 -20.78
CA PHE A 640 2.64 9.77 -19.99
C PHE A 640 2.72 8.48 -19.16
N ASP A 641 1.67 8.13 -18.43
CA ASP A 641 1.61 6.95 -17.57
C ASP A 641 1.79 5.67 -18.36
N ARG A 642 1.17 5.57 -19.54
CA ARG A 642 1.33 4.42 -20.44
C ARG A 642 2.77 4.31 -20.94
N LEU A 643 3.38 5.40 -21.39
CA LEU A 643 4.76 5.40 -21.87
C LEU A 643 5.75 5.09 -20.75
N ALA A 644 5.57 5.68 -19.56
CA ALA A 644 6.38 5.41 -18.38
C ALA A 644 6.29 3.94 -17.94
N SER A 645 5.07 3.38 -17.92
CA SER A 645 4.82 1.99 -17.53
C SER A 645 5.57 1.00 -18.42
N VAL A 646 5.52 1.18 -19.73
CA VAL A 646 6.24 0.29 -20.65
C VAL A 646 7.75 0.57 -20.71
N MET A 647 8.20 1.80 -20.42
CA MET A 647 9.62 2.09 -20.22
C MET A 647 10.22 1.27 -19.06
N HIS A 648 9.46 1.04 -17.99
CA HIS A 648 9.88 0.15 -16.90
C HIS A 648 9.95 -1.34 -17.31
N MET A 649 9.25 -1.73 -18.37
CA MET A 649 9.27 -3.10 -18.89
C MET A 649 10.47 -3.38 -19.81
N LEU A 650 11.32 -2.39 -20.12
CA LEU A 650 12.47 -2.59 -21.01
C LEU A 650 13.55 -3.54 -20.45
N ASP A 651 13.51 -3.87 -19.17
CA ASP A 651 14.44 -4.84 -18.55
C ASP A 651 14.01 -6.31 -18.76
N PHE A 652 12.85 -6.54 -19.40
CA PHE A 652 12.36 -7.89 -19.71
C PHE A 652 13.09 -8.42 -20.95
N PHE A 653 14.25 -9.04 -20.71
CA PHE A 653 15.10 -9.57 -21.78
C PHE A 653 14.72 -10.99 -22.21
N LYS A 654 14.82 -11.25 -23.53
CA LYS A 654 14.72 -12.58 -24.13
C LYS A 654 15.76 -13.51 -23.52
N GLY A 655 15.32 -14.67 -23.07
CA GLY A 655 16.23 -15.69 -22.55
C GLY A 655 16.95 -16.48 -23.65
N ASN A 656 18.13 -17.01 -23.33
CA ASN A 656 18.91 -17.87 -24.21
C ASN A 656 18.40 -19.32 -24.17
N LYS A 657 17.86 -19.77 -25.30
CA LYS A 657 17.24 -21.10 -25.47
C LYS A 657 18.20 -22.21 -25.87
N GLU A 658 19.48 -21.94 -26.10
CA GLU A 658 20.42 -22.89 -26.72
C GLU A 658 20.55 -24.21 -25.94
N LEU A 659 20.61 -24.13 -24.60
CA LEU A 659 20.75 -25.31 -23.75
C LEU A 659 19.47 -26.16 -23.72
N LEU A 660 18.31 -25.51 -23.64
CA LEU A 660 17.01 -26.17 -23.68
C LEU A 660 16.80 -26.86 -25.03
N GLN A 661 17.12 -26.18 -26.13
CA GLN A 661 17.04 -26.75 -27.47
C GLN A 661 17.92 -27.99 -27.62
N LYS A 662 19.18 -27.94 -27.18
CA LYS A 662 20.09 -29.09 -27.21
C LYS A 662 19.56 -30.28 -26.40
N GLN A 663 18.94 -30.03 -25.24
CA GLN A 663 18.37 -31.09 -24.41
C GLN A 663 17.15 -31.74 -25.07
N VAL A 664 16.27 -30.94 -25.69
CA VAL A 664 15.14 -31.42 -26.48
C VAL A 664 15.62 -32.25 -27.68
N GLU A 665 16.63 -31.79 -28.42
CA GLU A 665 17.23 -32.53 -29.54
C GLU A 665 17.82 -33.87 -29.09
N GLN A 666 18.50 -33.90 -27.93
CA GLN A 666 19.02 -35.14 -27.35
C GLN A 666 17.89 -36.13 -27.02
N ILE A 667 16.81 -35.67 -26.40
CA ILE A 667 15.65 -36.49 -26.07
C ILE A 667 14.98 -37.03 -27.33
N ASN A 668 14.79 -36.18 -28.36
CA ASN A 668 14.19 -36.57 -29.64
C ASN A 668 15.04 -37.59 -30.42
N SER A 669 16.33 -37.70 -30.13
CA SER A 669 17.22 -38.71 -30.73
C SER A 669 17.12 -40.10 -30.07
N LEU A 670 16.41 -40.21 -28.93
CA LEU A 670 16.23 -41.47 -28.24
C LEU A 670 15.18 -42.36 -28.92
N VAL A 671 15.36 -43.68 -28.80
CA VAL A 671 14.43 -44.69 -29.33
C VAL A 671 13.52 -45.18 -28.20
N GLU A 672 12.26 -44.76 -28.22
CA GLU A 672 11.25 -45.04 -27.19
C GLU A 672 11.20 -46.51 -26.77
N GLU A 673 11.26 -47.43 -27.74
CA GLU A 673 11.10 -48.86 -27.50
C GLU A 673 12.18 -49.44 -26.57
N GLN A 674 13.32 -48.76 -26.44
CA GLN A 674 14.41 -49.16 -25.56
C GLN A 674 14.19 -48.80 -24.09
N TYR A 675 13.22 -47.94 -23.76
CA TYR A 675 12.99 -47.42 -22.41
C TYR A 675 11.74 -48.02 -21.75
N ILE A 676 11.71 -48.03 -20.41
CA ILE A 676 10.56 -48.49 -19.63
C ILE A 676 9.37 -47.53 -19.92
N PRO A 677 8.19 -48.05 -20.31
CA PRO A 677 7.08 -47.21 -20.75
C PRO A 677 6.64 -46.16 -19.72
N SER A 678 6.66 -46.49 -18.43
CA SER A 678 6.25 -45.55 -17.37
C SER A 678 7.21 -44.39 -17.19
N THR A 679 8.53 -44.58 -17.34
CA THR A 679 9.50 -43.48 -17.23
C THR A 679 9.52 -42.62 -18.49
N TRP A 680 9.28 -43.23 -19.66
CA TRP A 680 9.13 -42.50 -20.92
C TRP A 680 7.87 -41.63 -20.93
N SER A 681 6.73 -42.21 -20.56
CA SER A 681 5.46 -41.48 -20.47
C SER A 681 5.50 -40.31 -19.47
N ALA A 682 6.29 -40.42 -18.39
CA ALA A 682 6.45 -39.34 -17.42
C ALA A 682 7.31 -38.17 -17.93
N MET A 683 8.14 -38.40 -18.97
CA MET A 683 8.96 -37.35 -19.59
C MET A 683 8.17 -36.54 -20.63
N LEU A 684 7.18 -37.14 -21.30
CA LEU A 684 6.45 -36.51 -22.41
C LEU A 684 5.83 -35.14 -22.05
N PRO A 685 5.15 -34.95 -20.91
CA PRO A 685 4.56 -33.64 -20.56
C PRO A 685 5.63 -32.55 -20.35
N VAL A 686 6.80 -32.93 -19.82
CA VAL A 686 7.91 -31.99 -19.60
C VAL A 686 8.59 -31.63 -20.92
N LEU A 687 8.68 -32.59 -21.84
CA LEU A 687 9.17 -32.36 -23.20
C LEU A 687 8.21 -31.45 -23.99
N GLU A 688 6.90 -31.59 -23.79
CA GLU A 688 5.89 -30.70 -24.36
C GLU A 688 6.05 -29.26 -23.84
N LYS A 689 6.10 -29.07 -22.51
CA LYS A 689 6.40 -27.76 -21.87
C LYS A 689 7.70 -27.13 -22.40
N ALA A 690 8.74 -27.95 -22.59
CA ALA A 690 10.00 -27.49 -23.19
C ALA A 690 9.86 -27.00 -24.63
N ASN A 691 9.06 -27.68 -25.46
CA ASN A 691 8.81 -27.23 -26.84
C ASN A 691 7.95 -25.96 -26.88
N GLU A 692 7.00 -25.80 -25.96
CA GLU A 692 6.21 -24.57 -25.81
C GLU A 692 7.09 -23.37 -25.47
N VAL A 693 7.98 -23.50 -24.46
CA VAL A 693 8.95 -22.45 -24.11
C VAL A 693 9.92 -22.16 -25.25
N LEU A 694 10.36 -23.17 -26.00
CA LEU A 694 11.19 -22.97 -27.20
C LEU A 694 10.45 -22.16 -28.28
N GLY A 695 9.14 -22.36 -28.43
CA GLY A 695 8.27 -21.62 -29.35
C GLY A 695 7.88 -20.22 -28.88
N ASN A 696 7.90 -19.93 -27.57
CA ASN A 696 7.50 -18.63 -27.02
C ASN A 696 8.57 -17.54 -27.26
N GLU A 697 8.37 -16.65 -28.22
CA GLU A 697 9.33 -15.57 -28.53
C GLU A 697 9.57 -14.57 -27.38
N ASN A 698 8.68 -14.53 -26.38
CA ASN A 698 8.78 -13.71 -25.17
C ASN A 698 9.38 -14.45 -23.97
N ALA A 699 9.82 -15.70 -24.12
CA ALA A 699 10.33 -16.48 -23.00
C ALA A 699 11.56 -15.82 -22.35
N MET A 700 11.49 -15.61 -21.04
CA MET A 700 12.59 -15.07 -20.24
C MET A 700 13.56 -16.17 -19.79
N GLN A 701 14.76 -15.77 -19.36
CA GLN A 701 15.80 -16.73 -18.97
C GLN A 701 15.36 -17.64 -17.81
N GLU A 702 14.58 -17.13 -16.86
CA GLU A 702 14.10 -17.89 -15.72
C GLU A 702 13.15 -19.03 -16.12
N GLU A 703 12.18 -18.75 -16.98
CA GLU A 703 11.25 -19.76 -17.52
C GLU A 703 12.01 -20.85 -18.29
N ILE A 704 13.04 -20.46 -19.05
CA ILE A 704 13.92 -21.40 -19.77
C ILE A 704 14.71 -22.27 -18.78
N ASP A 705 15.27 -21.67 -17.71
CA ASP A 705 16.09 -22.36 -16.71
C ASP A 705 15.27 -23.36 -15.88
N GLU A 706 14.05 -22.99 -15.51
CA GLU A 706 13.11 -23.86 -14.80
C GLU A 706 12.77 -25.08 -15.66
N VAL A 707 12.28 -24.86 -16.88
CA VAL A 707 11.86 -25.94 -17.78
C VAL A 707 13.05 -26.79 -18.21
N TYR A 708 14.22 -26.20 -18.39
CA TYR A 708 15.47 -26.94 -18.60
C TYR A 708 15.78 -27.87 -17.43
N SER A 709 15.66 -27.38 -16.19
CA SER A 709 15.91 -28.17 -14.98
C SER A 709 14.92 -29.32 -14.83
N GLU A 710 13.64 -29.09 -15.10
CA GLU A 710 12.60 -30.13 -15.12
C GLU A 710 12.88 -31.19 -16.18
N LEU A 711 13.22 -30.75 -17.40
CA LEU A 711 13.51 -31.63 -18.52
C LEU A 711 14.74 -32.51 -18.26
N VAL A 712 15.79 -31.92 -17.68
CA VAL A 712 16.98 -32.68 -17.24
C VAL A 712 16.61 -33.70 -16.17
N ARG A 713 15.76 -33.36 -15.19
CA ARG A 713 15.28 -34.31 -14.16
C ARG A 713 14.47 -35.46 -14.75
N ALA A 714 13.58 -35.17 -15.70
CA ALA A 714 12.81 -36.20 -16.40
C ALA A 714 13.73 -37.11 -17.22
N PHE A 715 14.71 -36.52 -17.92
CA PHE A 715 15.71 -37.23 -18.71
C PHE A 715 16.58 -38.18 -17.87
N ILE A 716 17.10 -37.72 -16.72
CA ILE A 716 17.88 -38.59 -15.82
C ILE A 716 17.04 -39.71 -15.18
N ASN A 717 15.72 -39.58 -15.18
CA ASN A 717 14.80 -40.59 -14.67
C ASN A 717 14.39 -41.63 -15.72
N LEU A 718 14.76 -41.44 -16.99
CA LEU A 718 14.61 -42.48 -18.00
C LEU A 718 15.38 -43.75 -17.61
N ARG A 719 14.76 -44.90 -17.84
CA ARG A 719 15.37 -46.22 -17.57
C ARG A 719 15.25 -47.08 -18.81
N LEU A 720 16.35 -47.68 -19.25
CA LEU A 720 16.33 -48.67 -20.32
C LEU A 720 15.60 -49.93 -19.85
N LYS A 721 14.89 -50.61 -20.76
CA LYS A 721 14.39 -51.96 -20.54
C LYS A 721 15.58 -52.90 -20.34
N PRO A 722 15.64 -53.68 -19.25
CA PRO A 722 16.69 -54.67 -19.10
C PRO A 722 16.61 -55.74 -20.19
N ASN A 723 17.76 -56.11 -20.77
CA ASN A 723 17.83 -57.21 -21.73
C ASN A 723 17.59 -58.54 -21.02
N LYS A 724 16.52 -59.26 -21.42
CA LYS A 724 16.11 -60.56 -20.85
C LYS A 724 16.35 -61.73 -21.80
N ASP A 725 17.00 -61.50 -22.94
CA ASP A 725 17.19 -62.52 -23.99
C ASP A 725 17.96 -63.73 -23.46
N LEU A 726 19.01 -63.50 -22.65
CA LEU A 726 19.78 -64.57 -22.02
C LEU A 726 18.94 -65.34 -20.98
N LEU A 727 18.12 -64.64 -20.17
CA LEU A 727 17.20 -65.27 -19.23
C LEU A 727 16.16 -66.14 -19.97
N GLN A 728 15.59 -65.63 -21.05
CA GLN A 728 14.67 -66.36 -21.91
C GLN A 728 15.33 -67.59 -22.55
N GLY A 729 16.58 -67.47 -23.01
CA GLY A 729 17.37 -68.57 -23.53
C GLY A 729 17.60 -69.68 -22.51
N LEU A 730 17.98 -69.34 -21.28
CA LEU A 730 18.16 -70.29 -20.19
C LEU A 730 16.85 -70.95 -19.76
N ILE A 731 15.74 -70.21 -19.75
CA ILE A 731 14.40 -70.75 -19.48
C ILE A 731 14.01 -71.78 -20.56
N ASN A 732 14.27 -71.47 -21.84
CA ASN A 732 14.01 -72.39 -22.94
C ASN A 732 14.88 -73.64 -22.84
N GLN A 733 16.16 -73.49 -22.48
CA GLN A 733 17.08 -74.60 -22.25
C GLN A 733 16.62 -75.49 -21.10
N ALA A 734 16.19 -74.91 -19.98
CA ALA A 734 15.63 -75.62 -18.82
C ALA A 734 14.35 -76.38 -19.16
N ASN A 735 13.45 -75.79 -19.95
CA ASN A 735 12.22 -76.45 -20.40
C ASN A 735 12.49 -77.59 -21.40
N GLY A 736 13.59 -77.51 -22.16
CA GLY A 736 14.02 -78.52 -23.13
C GLY A 736 14.81 -79.70 -22.54
N LEU A 737 15.06 -79.72 -21.22
CA LEU A 737 15.80 -80.81 -20.57
C LEU A 737 15.02 -82.12 -20.68
N ASN A 738 15.70 -83.20 -21.08
CA ASN A 738 15.18 -84.55 -20.90
C ASN A 738 15.34 -84.97 -19.43
N ARG A 739 14.28 -84.78 -18.65
CA ARG A 739 14.29 -84.90 -17.20
C ARG A 739 14.49 -86.33 -16.69
N GLU A 740 14.24 -87.35 -17.50
CA GLU A 740 14.49 -88.76 -17.13
C GLU A 740 15.98 -89.06 -16.91
N ASN A 741 16.86 -88.23 -17.48
CA ASN A 741 18.31 -88.41 -17.42
C ASN A 741 18.94 -87.85 -16.13
N TYR A 742 18.20 -87.11 -15.30
CA TYR A 742 18.77 -86.37 -14.17
C TYR A 742 18.14 -86.76 -12.82
N SER A 743 18.90 -86.57 -11.75
CA SER A 743 18.48 -86.88 -10.38
C SER A 743 17.35 -85.95 -9.92
N ALA A 744 16.42 -86.48 -9.12
CA ALA A 744 15.29 -85.70 -8.61
C ALA A 744 15.73 -84.47 -7.80
N ALA A 745 16.86 -84.56 -7.08
CA ALA A 745 17.41 -83.47 -6.29
C ALA A 745 17.94 -82.31 -7.16
N SER A 746 18.68 -82.61 -8.23
CA SER A 746 19.23 -81.58 -9.11
C SER A 746 18.16 -80.91 -9.98
N LEU A 747 17.14 -81.68 -10.40
CA LEU A 747 15.97 -81.14 -11.10
C LEU A 747 15.13 -80.21 -10.23
N LYS A 748 14.96 -80.52 -8.95
CA LYS A 748 14.25 -79.65 -8.01
C LYS A 748 14.95 -78.28 -7.88
N ALA A 749 16.28 -78.25 -7.84
CA ALA A 749 17.04 -77.01 -7.78
C ALA A 749 16.84 -76.14 -9.04
N VAL A 750 16.67 -76.75 -10.23
CA VAL A 750 16.30 -76.03 -11.46
C VAL A 750 14.88 -75.48 -11.37
N ASP A 751 13.91 -76.29 -10.91
CA ASP A 751 12.51 -75.88 -10.83
C ASP A 751 12.28 -74.72 -9.83
N ASP A 752 12.98 -74.76 -8.68
CA ASP A 752 12.91 -73.73 -7.66
C ASP A 752 13.35 -72.36 -8.22
N VAL A 753 14.39 -72.33 -9.06
CA VAL A 753 14.87 -71.10 -9.71
C VAL A 753 14.01 -70.71 -10.92
N MET A 754 13.48 -71.69 -11.67
CA MET A 754 12.62 -71.46 -12.84
C MET A 754 11.35 -70.68 -12.54
N THR A 755 10.80 -70.83 -11.33
CA THR A 755 9.64 -70.05 -10.88
C THR A 755 9.98 -68.56 -10.84
N ARG A 756 11.07 -68.19 -10.17
CA ARG A 756 11.54 -66.81 -10.08
C ARG A 756 12.05 -66.27 -11.43
N ALA A 757 12.64 -67.13 -12.27
CA ALA A 757 13.04 -66.81 -13.64
C ALA A 757 11.85 -66.38 -14.50
N LYS A 758 10.72 -67.10 -14.43
CA LYS A 758 9.50 -66.74 -15.15
C LYS A 758 8.85 -65.46 -14.61
N GLU A 759 8.86 -65.25 -13.30
CA GLU A 759 8.37 -64.01 -12.67
C GLU A 759 9.18 -62.78 -13.14
N VAL A 760 10.51 -62.86 -13.08
CA VAL A 760 11.39 -61.77 -13.51
C VAL A 760 11.32 -61.54 -15.01
N LEU A 761 11.21 -62.61 -15.82
CA LEU A 761 11.02 -62.52 -17.27
C LEU A 761 9.74 -61.73 -17.60
N ASN A 762 8.63 -62.03 -16.94
CA ASN A 762 7.33 -61.40 -17.20
C ASN A 762 7.12 -60.04 -16.51
N ASN A 763 7.94 -59.68 -15.51
CA ASN A 763 7.85 -58.39 -14.83
C ASN A 763 8.42 -57.25 -15.70
N SER A 764 7.55 -56.41 -16.27
CA SER A 764 7.95 -55.26 -17.10
C SER A 764 8.73 -54.16 -16.36
N LYS A 765 8.76 -54.19 -15.02
CA LYS A 765 9.49 -53.27 -14.14
C LYS A 765 10.74 -53.87 -13.50
N ALA A 766 11.11 -55.10 -13.85
CA ALA A 766 12.32 -55.72 -13.30
C ALA A 766 13.55 -54.83 -13.52
N THR A 767 14.48 -54.83 -12.58
CA THR A 767 15.75 -54.09 -12.66
C THR A 767 16.82 -54.93 -13.38
N LYS A 768 17.88 -54.28 -13.87
CA LYS A 768 19.04 -54.98 -14.46
C LYS A 768 19.65 -55.99 -13.49
N GLU A 769 19.79 -55.61 -12.22
CA GLU A 769 20.37 -56.45 -11.17
C GLU A 769 19.50 -57.67 -10.85
N GLU A 770 18.16 -57.52 -10.83
CA GLU A 770 17.25 -58.66 -10.68
C GLU A 770 17.36 -59.64 -11.85
N VAL A 771 17.42 -59.13 -13.09
CA VAL A 771 17.59 -59.98 -14.28
C VAL A 771 18.95 -60.72 -14.24
N GLU A 772 20.05 -60.03 -13.93
CA GLU A 772 21.38 -60.63 -13.85
C GLU A 772 21.49 -61.65 -12.70
N THR A 773 20.90 -61.36 -11.54
CA THR A 773 20.88 -62.27 -10.39
C THR A 773 20.17 -63.57 -10.73
N VAL A 774 19.02 -63.48 -11.40
CA VAL A 774 18.23 -64.66 -11.75
C VAL A 774 18.83 -65.44 -12.92
N VAL A 775 19.46 -64.75 -13.88
CA VAL A 775 20.31 -65.38 -14.89
C VAL A 775 21.43 -66.19 -14.23
N ALA A 776 22.20 -65.59 -13.33
CA ALA A 776 23.30 -66.27 -12.65
C ALA A 776 22.82 -67.48 -11.82
N ALA A 777 21.70 -67.34 -11.11
CA ALA A 777 21.10 -68.44 -10.35
C ALA A 777 20.63 -69.59 -11.26
N LEU A 778 19.99 -69.27 -12.39
CA LEU A 778 19.47 -70.29 -13.31
C LEU A 778 20.60 -70.98 -14.08
N THR A 779 21.63 -70.24 -14.51
CA THR A 779 22.86 -70.81 -15.07
C THR A 779 23.53 -71.76 -14.07
N LYS A 780 23.65 -71.35 -12.80
CA LYS A 780 24.23 -72.19 -11.75
C LYS A 780 23.42 -73.47 -11.54
N ALA A 781 22.09 -73.37 -11.46
CA ALA A 781 21.21 -74.52 -11.29
C ALA A 781 21.31 -75.49 -12.48
N LEU A 782 21.34 -74.98 -13.72
CA LEU A 782 21.50 -75.80 -14.93
C LEU A 782 22.87 -76.47 -15.01
N SER A 783 23.94 -75.79 -14.59
CA SER A 783 25.29 -76.37 -14.54
C SER A 783 25.47 -77.41 -13.43
N GLY A 784 24.57 -77.41 -12.43
CA GLY A 784 24.57 -78.34 -11.28
C GLY A 784 23.67 -79.56 -11.46
N LEU A 785 23.23 -79.85 -12.68
CA LEU A 785 22.46 -81.06 -13.00
C LEU A 785 23.31 -82.32 -12.84
N GLU A 786 22.78 -83.31 -12.11
CA GLU A 786 23.45 -84.59 -11.85
C GLU A 786 22.67 -85.74 -12.49
N VAL A 787 23.36 -86.72 -13.08
CA VAL A 787 22.74 -87.83 -13.82
C VAL A 787 22.00 -88.79 -12.88
N SER A 788 20.85 -89.32 -13.33
CA SER A 788 20.07 -90.28 -12.55
C SER A 788 20.77 -91.65 -12.42
N PRO A 789 20.79 -92.29 -11.24
CA PRO A 789 21.47 -93.58 -11.02
C PRO A 789 20.80 -94.78 -11.72
N SER A 790 19.61 -94.61 -12.31
CA SER A 790 18.83 -95.67 -12.96
C SER A 790 19.04 -95.81 -14.47
N ASN A 791 19.90 -94.99 -15.11
CA ASN A 791 20.15 -95.08 -16.55
C ASN A 791 21.61 -94.68 -16.91
N PRO A 792 22.57 -95.63 -17.00
CA PRO A 792 24.00 -95.31 -17.11
C PRO A 792 24.50 -95.06 -18.54
N ILE A 793 23.66 -95.15 -19.58
CA ILE A 793 24.10 -95.12 -20.98
C ILE A 793 23.36 -94.02 -21.74
N VAL A 794 23.83 -92.78 -21.59
CA VAL A 794 23.59 -91.68 -22.54
C VAL A 794 24.91 -90.92 -22.68
N ASP A 795 25.29 -90.61 -23.92
CA ASP A 795 26.51 -89.84 -24.24
C ASP A 795 26.55 -88.55 -23.42
N ASN A 796 27.44 -88.53 -22.44
CA ASN A 796 27.41 -87.57 -21.34
C ASN A 796 28.17 -86.30 -21.74
N LYS A 797 27.56 -85.47 -22.59
CA LYS A 797 27.99 -84.07 -22.70
C LYS A 797 27.34 -83.28 -21.56
N PRO A 798 28.12 -82.57 -20.72
CA PRO A 798 27.57 -81.60 -19.78
C PRO A 798 26.64 -80.64 -20.52
N VAL A 799 25.56 -80.18 -19.87
CA VAL A 799 24.74 -79.10 -20.43
C VAL A 799 25.65 -77.88 -20.60
N GLU A 800 26.09 -77.61 -21.83
CA GLU A 800 26.86 -76.41 -22.16
C GLU A 800 25.95 -75.21 -21.90
N THR A 801 26.29 -74.43 -20.88
CA THR A 801 25.55 -73.23 -20.50
C THR A 801 26.17 -72.04 -21.21
N VAL A 802 25.32 -71.24 -21.85
CA VAL A 802 25.71 -69.99 -22.51
C VAL A 802 26.23 -69.04 -21.44
N LYS A 803 27.52 -68.67 -21.50
CA LYS A 803 28.14 -67.75 -20.53
C LYS A 803 27.81 -66.30 -20.87
N PRO A 804 27.84 -65.36 -19.90
CA PRO A 804 27.76 -63.93 -20.19
C PRO A 804 28.84 -63.55 -21.22
N GLY A 805 28.42 -63.15 -22.44
CA GLY A 805 29.31 -62.79 -23.55
C GLY A 805 29.54 -63.87 -24.64
N ASP A 806 28.86 -65.00 -24.61
CA ASP A 806 28.97 -66.05 -25.64
C ASP A 806 28.19 -65.68 -26.92
N THR A 807 28.87 -65.56 -28.06
CA THR A 807 28.36 -64.96 -29.31
C THR A 807 27.67 -65.95 -30.26
N THR A 808 27.41 -67.19 -29.83
CA THR A 808 26.86 -68.25 -30.69
C THR A 808 25.34 -68.15 -30.93
N VAL A 809 24.66 -67.25 -30.23
CA VAL A 809 23.33 -66.74 -30.60
C VAL A 809 23.53 -65.25 -30.85
N SER A 810 23.33 -64.80 -32.09
CA SER A 810 23.55 -63.40 -32.46
C SER A 810 22.53 -62.48 -31.77
N VAL A 811 22.82 -62.09 -30.53
CA VAL A 811 22.20 -60.96 -29.87
C VAL A 811 23.13 -59.79 -30.11
N LYS A 812 22.67 -58.78 -30.86
CA LYS A 812 23.35 -57.49 -30.91
C LYS A 812 23.33 -56.92 -29.50
N THR A 813 24.41 -57.11 -28.74
CA THR A 813 24.63 -56.29 -27.56
C THR A 813 24.81 -54.86 -28.07
N GLY A 814 23.84 -54.00 -27.76
CA GLY A 814 23.88 -52.56 -28.06
C GLY A 814 24.98 -51.82 -27.29
N ASP A 815 26.08 -52.47 -26.93
CA ASP A 815 27.21 -51.92 -26.17
C ASP A 815 28.07 -50.93 -27.00
N THR A 816 27.55 -50.41 -28.11
CA THR A 816 28.23 -49.38 -28.90
C THR A 816 27.58 -48.00 -28.82
N THR A 817 26.55 -47.79 -28.00
CA THR A 817 26.07 -46.44 -27.71
C THR A 817 26.95 -45.78 -26.65
N ASN A 818 28.02 -45.15 -27.12
CA ASN A 818 28.82 -44.09 -26.50
C ASN A 818 28.63 -43.89 -24.98
N LEU A 819 29.65 -44.30 -24.22
CA LEU A 819 29.90 -43.87 -22.84
C LEU A 819 29.97 -42.33 -22.64
N LEU A 820 29.72 -41.51 -23.67
CA LEU A 820 29.61 -40.05 -23.57
C LEU A 820 28.31 -39.58 -22.89
N TYR A 821 27.21 -40.34 -22.95
CA TYR A 821 25.91 -39.85 -22.47
C TYR A 821 25.79 -39.67 -20.94
N PRO A 822 26.34 -40.54 -20.07
CA PRO A 822 26.34 -40.31 -18.62
C PRO A 822 27.36 -39.26 -18.17
N VAL A 823 28.42 -39.04 -18.97
CA VAL A 823 29.52 -38.11 -18.62
C VAL A 823 29.14 -36.66 -18.96
N ALA A 824 28.34 -36.42 -20.00
CA ALA A 824 27.79 -35.10 -20.30
C ALA A 824 26.78 -34.61 -19.23
N GLY A 825 25.96 -35.51 -18.67
CA GLY A 825 25.03 -35.19 -17.58
C GLY A 825 25.70 -34.75 -16.28
N MET A 826 26.88 -35.30 -15.95
CA MET A 826 27.67 -34.86 -14.78
C MET A 826 28.35 -33.50 -14.97
N LEU A 827 28.77 -33.16 -16.19
CA LEU A 827 29.32 -31.83 -16.50
C LEU A 827 28.24 -30.73 -16.43
N LEU A 828 26.98 -31.06 -16.77
CA LEU A 828 25.84 -30.14 -16.68
C LEU A 828 25.30 -30.00 -15.25
N ALA A 829 25.24 -31.08 -14.47
CA ALA A 829 24.90 -31.01 -13.03
C ALA A 829 25.91 -30.17 -12.23
N SER A 830 27.18 -30.15 -12.66
CA SER A 830 28.22 -29.28 -12.11
C SER A 830 27.93 -27.80 -12.37
N PHE A 831 27.32 -27.47 -13.52
CA PHE A 831 26.91 -26.09 -13.86
C PHE A 831 25.74 -25.61 -13.00
N VAL A 832 24.74 -26.48 -12.76
CA VAL A 832 23.60 -26.23 -11.84
C VAL A 832 24.06 -25.91 -10.42
N LEU A 833 25.08 -26.63 -9.91
CA LEU A 833 25.66 -26.35 -8.60
C LEU A 833 26.52 -25.08 -8.57
N THR A 834 27.11 -24.68 -9.70
CA THR A 834 27.99 -23.49 -9.78
C THR A 834 27.19 -22.20 -9.97
N VAL A 835 26.07 -22.24 -10.70
CA VAL A 835 25.14 -21.11 -10.88
C VAL A 835 24.38 -20.81 -9.58
N ASN A 836 23.87 -21.83 -8.89
CA ASN A 836 23.25 -21.66 -7.55
C ASN A 836 24.22 -21.12 -6.50
N LYS A 837 25.53 -21.36 -6.65
CA LYS A 837 26.56 -20.88 -5.71
C LYS A 837 27.09 -19.48 -6.05
N LYS A 838 26.99 -19.03 -7.31
CA LYS A 838 27.34 -17.65 -7.72
C LYS A 838 26.21 -16.66 -7.43
N ARG A 839 24.93 -17.05 -7.56
CA ARG A 839 23.78 -16.19 -7.17
C ARG A 839 23.79 -15.83 -5.67
N LYS A 840 24.30 -16.69 -4.79
CA LYS A 840 24.48 -16.40 -3.35
C LYS A 840 25.64 -15.44 -3.01
N ASN A 841 26.54 -15.16 -3.94
CA ASN A 841 27.78 -14.43 -3.67
C ASN A 841 27.90 -13.12 -4.49
N LEU A 842 26.85 -12.68 -5.17
CA LEU A 842 26.87 -11.46 -5.99
C LEU A 842 25.70 -10.49 -5.76
N ASN A 843 24.86 -10.71 -4.75
CA ASN A 843 23.97 -9.69 -4.21
C ASN A 843 24.34 -9.42 -2.76
#